data_AF-A0A5C6FLC0-F1
#
_entry.id   AF-A0A5C6FLC0-F1
#
_cell.length_a   1.000
_cell.length_b   1.000
_cell.length_c   1.000
_cell.angle_alpha   90.00
_cell.angle_beta   90.00
_cell.angle_gamma   90.00
#
_symmetry.space_group_name_H-M   'P 1'
#
loop_
_entity.id
_entity.type
_entity.pdbx_description
1 polymer ?
#
loop_
_entity_poly.entity_id
_entity_poly.type
_entity_poly.pdbx_seq_one_letter_code
_entity_poly.pdbx_strand_id
1 'polypeptide(L)'
;MYSDGAVVGQSFLQILANFLMGMSIFDMRFGGRKFAIHQAVAVALCGITTLLWMSAVSAEVLLTATDEGIVITQDGDDWAMASPADGLWTIGTGWSKQAPQAWHHASPIHTQTLGPWTHFTGTVQTPDGPWRVSDQYRIDDNGLIHAKRRWQYLGDAPSGPVVLSVRYRVSPRGDDSLKPFLPGIQYYGNPSGTRIDPTRVPTWQSDPGFSALYQEHRYPMPFAAAIDSGRGVAALHSRPSKLPAAARDDLWWSLGLIQREDGVELTLQSGPVATNGLPGMAKARQTKLLPFDDAHLVAVKPGTVIEKQFWIQLADAPVVGHEFQKPLWTSIDLFDPVADRSMPAIEDVMSAKLRDTFDRWHQDAHCRGFRTRPPQAQSWMMMGWADRAEVPGHALLTLDLTGQCDDPALWKRRAADSLDFLCQAPTVGKKADPMFSIVYDYQQHRWLQRTNPLSTAQALTGIARAIRSVRDHRSGDGEPDVDVSRWESFLAAQLDLIRDRVGRANWHPVSTNEAFAIAPLVLGSELMQREDWMDAARRLADHTIDRHLTMVEPYWGGTLDARCEDKEGAWAALQGFAALYESTGEKQYLDAAVHAADVCLSYLYVWDVDLPPGRLADQAVKTRGWTDVSVQNQHLDVFGVVFTPVIWQLGDWTGDSRYHQLAQVMLVSCGQMTDLATGVQGEQLFQTNYQQHDAGETIAGMRGGYSEAWNIYWITAHFLTAAAEFQRLGVDWRSFPVCTDD
;
A
#
# COMPACT_ATOMS: atom_id res chain seq x y z
N MET A 1 -6.46 -46.06 -8.57
CA MET A 1 -7.94 -45.99 -8.51
C MET A 1 -8.29 -44.74 -7.76
N TYR A 2 -8.67 -43.68 -8.48
CA TYR A 2 -9.42 -42.47 -8.09
C TYR A 2 -9.08 -41.40 -9.12
N SER A 3 -9.77 -41.53 -10.26
CA SER A 3 -9.97 -40.50 -11.26
C SER A 3 -11.48 -40.41 -11.38
N ASP A 4 -12.11 -39.38 -10.81
CA ASP A 4 -13.51 -39.01 -11.10
C ASP A 4 -13.83 -37.64 -10.49
N GLY A 5 -13.16 -36.60 -11.00
CA GLY A 5 -13.56 -35.20 -10.80
C GLY A 5 -14.46 -34.67 -11.93
N ALA A 6 -14.53 -35.37 -13.05
CA ALA A 6 -15.25 -34.92 -14.26
C ALA A 6 -16.74 -35.32 -14.31
N VAL A 7 -17.18 -36.25 -13.46
CA VAL A 7 -18.55 -36.82 -13.51
C VAL A 7 -19.56 -36.02 -12.65
N VAL A 8 -19.08 -35.19 -11.72
CA VAL A 8 -19.97 -34.42 -10.82
C VAL A 8 -20.62 -33.22 -11.54
N GLY A 9 -19.94 -32.60 -12.51
CA GLY A 9 -20.45 -31.46 -13.28
C GLY A 9 -21.59 -31.80 -14.24
N GLN A 10 -21.53 -32.96 -14.92
CA GLN A 10 -22.62 -33.42 -15.80
C GLN A 10 -23.86 -33.81 -15.01
N SER A 11 -23.69 -34.38 -13.81
CA SER A 11 -24.79 -34.78 -12.94
C SER A 11 -25.57 -33.57 -12.42
N PHE A 12 -24.91 -32.45 -12.12
CA PHE A 12 -25.56 -31.23 -11.64
C PHE A 12 -26.41 -30.55 -12.73
N LEU A 13 -25.91 -30.51 -13.98
CA LEU A 13 -26.65 -30.00 -15.14
C LEU A 13 -27.89 -30.84 -15.46
N GLN A 14 -27.79 -32.17 -15.32
CA GLN A 14 -28.93 -33.08 -15.51
C GLN A 14 -29.99 -32.89 -14.41
N ILE A 15 -29.57 -32.67 -13.17
CA ILE A 15 -30.46 -32.41 -12.02
C ILE A 15 -31.15 -31.05 -12.18
N LEU A 16 -30.42 -30.01 -12.59
CA LEU A 16 -30.98 -28.68 -12.84
C LEU A 16 -31.98 -28.70 -14.01
N ALA A 17 -31.66 -29.43 -15.09
CA ALA A 17 -32.56 -29.62 -16.22
C ALA A 17 -33.83 -30.38 -15.85
N ASN A 18 -33.73 -31.43 -15.03
CA ASN A 18 -34.89 -32.18 -14.53
C ASN A 18 -35.73 -31.37 -13.52
N PHE A 19 -35.09 -30.54 -12.69
CA PHE A 19 -35.77 -29.64 -11.75
C PHE A 19 -36.55 -28.55 -12.49
N LEU A 20 -35.97 -27.98 -13.56
CA LEU A 20 -36.61 -26.97 -14.40
C LEU A 20 -37.71 -27.55 -15.31
N MET A 21 -37.57 -28.80 -15.77
CA MET A 21 -38.66 -29.50 -16.48
C MET A 21 -39.83 -29.84 -15.53
N GLY A 22 -39.55 -30.14 -14.25
CA GLY A 22 -40.54 -30.49 -13.24
C GLY A 22 -41.43 -29.35 -12.72
N MET A 23 -41.06 -28.08 -12.96
CA MET A 23 -41.86 -26.92 -12.52
C MET A 23 -43.04 -26.56 -13.45
N SER A 24 -43.30 -27.37 -14.49
CA SER A 24 -44.44 -27.18 -15.37
C SER A 24 -45.68 -27.90 -14.85
N ILE A 25 -46.37 -27.32 -13.86
CA ILE A 25 -47.83 -27.32 -13.62
C ILE A 25 -48.06 -26.46 -12.36
N PHE A 26 -48.20 -25.14 -12.53
CA PHE A 26 -48.97 -24.31 -11.61
C PHE A 26 -49.62 -23.19 -12.44
N ASP A 27 -50.83 -23.48 -12.88
CA ASP A 27 -51.64 -22.60 -13.73
C ASP A 27 -52.38 -21.59 -12.81
N MET A 28 -51.70 -20.50 -12.42
CA MET A 28 -52.34 -19.40 -11.69
C MET A 28 -52.97 -18.41 -12.68
N ARG A 29 -54.32 -18.41 -12.73
CA ARG A 29 -55.11 -17.44 -13.50
C ARG A 29 -55.33 -16.15 -12.71
N PHE A 30 -54.81 -15.03 -13.21
CA PHE A 30 -55.33 -13.71 -12.94
C PHE A 30 -55.57 -12.95 -14.26
N GLY A 31 -56.79 -12.44 -14.45
CA GLY A 31 -57.04 -11.32 -15.36
C GLY A 31 -56.80 -11.54 -16.86
N GLY A 32 -57.42 -12.53 -17.48
CA GLY A 32 -57.96 -12.42 -18.85
C GLY A 32 -57.05 -12.05 -20.03
N ARG A 33 -55.71 -12.12 -19.93
CA ARG A 33 -54.81 -11.91 -21.09
C ARG A 33 -53.72 -12.98 -21.14
N LYS A 34 -53.64 -13.70 -22.25
CA LYS A 34 -52.53 -14.62 -22.58
C LYS A 34 -51.33 -13.79 -23.02
N PHE A 35 -50.20 -13.86 -22.29
CA PHE A 35 -48.89 -13.50 -22.81
C PHE A 35 -48.15 -14.77 -23.17
N ALA A 36 -47.90 -14.98 -24.46
CA ALA A 36 -46.98 -16.00 -24.93
C ALA A 36 -45.58 -15.37 -25.03
N ILE A 37 -44.77 -15.54 -23.99
CA ILE A 37 -43.32 -15.33 -24.05
C ILE A 37 -42.71 -16.68 -23.69
N HIS A 38 -42.44 -17.54 -24.69
CA HIS A 38 -41.89 -18.85 -24.42
C HIS A 38 -40.75 -19.24 -25.36
N GLN A 39 -39.73 -19.80 -24.71
CA GLN A 39 -38.61 -20.62 -25.21
C GLN A 39 -37.46 -19.92 -25.94
N ALA A 40 -37.69 -19.00 -26.88
CA ALA A 40 -36.56 -18.43 -27.64
C ALA A 40 -35.62 -17.55 -26.79
N VAL A 41 -36.17 -16.76 -25.86
CA VAL A 41 -35.39 -15.84 -25.01
C VAL A 41 -34.60 -16.58 -23.92
N ALA A 42 -35.15 -17.64 -23.34
CA ALA A 42 -34.46 -18.43 -22.32
C ALA A 42 -33.32 -19.28 -22.91
N VAL A 43 -33.49 -19.85 -24.11
CA VAL A 43 -32.44 -20.58 -24.82
C VAL A 43 -31.36 -19.62 -25.33
N ALA A 44 -31.72 -18.41 -25.76
CA ALA A 44 -30.75 -17.37 -26.12
C ALA A 44 -29.96 -16.87 -24.90
N LEU A 45 -30.60 -16.66 -23.75
CA LEU A 45 -29.91 -16.27 -22.51
C LEU A 45 -28.99 -17.38 -21.99
N CYS A 46 -29.41 -18.65 -22.02
CA CYS A 46 -28.53 -19.76 -21.67
C CYS A 46 -27.38 -19.96 -22.69
N GLY A 47 -27.65 -19.76 -23.99
CA GLY A 47 -26.61 -19.80 -25.02
C GLY A 47 -25.57 -18.69 -24.85
N ILE A 48 -26.02 -17.48 -24.50
CA ILE A 48 -25.15 -16.33 -24.24
C ILE A 48 -24.38 -16.50 -22.93
N THR A 49 -24.97 -17.04 -21.87
CA THR A 49 -24.23 -17.33 -20.63
C THR A 49 -23.24 -18.47 -20.79
N THR A 50 -23.54 -19.48 -21.62
CA THR A 50 -22.59 -20.58 -21.92
C THR A 50 -21.46 -20.10 -22.84
N LEU A 51 -21.74 -19.24 -23.82
CA LEU A 51 -20.71 -18.58 -24.65
C LEU A 51 -19.84 -17.60 -23.85
N LEU A 52 -20.43 -16.85 -22.91
CA LEU A 52 -19.69 -15.98 -21.97
C LEU A 52 -18.85 -16.78 -20.96
N TRP A 53 -19.32 -17.96 -20.55
CA TRP A 53 -18.52 -18.90 -19.75
C TRP A 53 -17.40 -19.57 -20.56
N MET A 54 -17.62 -19.85 -21.84
CA MET A 54 -16.58 -20.41 -22.72
C MET A 54 -15.54 -19.37 -23.16
N SER A 55 -15.84 -18.06 -23.09
CA SER A 55 -14.87 -16.99 -23.34
C SER A 55 -14.06 -16.54 -22.12
N ALA A 56 -14.27 -17.18 -20.95
CA ALA A 56 -13.48 -16.94 -19.75
C ALA A 56 -12.67 -18.19 -19.37
N VAL A 57 -12.13 -18.90 -20.36
CA VAL A 57 -10.95 -19.73 -20.11
C VAL A 57 -9.81 -18.73 -19.96
N SER A 58 -9.31 -18.54 -18.74
CA SER A 58 -8.07 -17.77 -18.54
C SER A 58 -7.00 -18.37 -19.44
N ALA A 59 -6.33 -17.55 -20.26
CA ALA A 59 -5.21 -18.02 -21.07
C ALA A 59 -4.23 -18.77 -20.16
N GLU A 60 -4.00 -20.05 -20.47
CA GLU A 60 -3.17 -20.93 -19.63
C GLU A 60 -1.72 -20.44 -19.71
N VAL A 61 -1.03 -20.33 -18.57
CA VAL A 61 0.38 -19.97 -18.55
C VAL A 61 1.19 -21.21 -18.90
N LEU A 62 2.02 -21.11 -19.94
CA LEU A 62 2.85 -22.19 -20.44
C LEU A 62 4.32 -21.93 -20.11
N LEU A 63 5.00 -22.93 -19.54
CA LEU A 63 6.45 -22.95 -19.33
C LEU A 63 7.09 -23.91 -20.34
N THR A 64 7.87 -23.36 -21.26
CA THR A 64 8.60 -24.13 -22.28
C THR A 64 10.08 -24.19 -21.92
N ALA A 65 10.62 -25.40 -21.82
CA ALA A 65 12.06 -25.64 -21.68
C ALA A 65 12.74 -25.56 -23.05
N THR A 66 13.89 -24.89 -23.12
CA THR A 66 14.73 -24.75 -24.31
C THR A 66 16.17 -25.13 -23.99
N ASP A 67 17.03 -25.24 -25.00
CA ASP A 67 18.46 -25.51 -24.81
C ASP A 67 19.18 -24.37 -24.06
N GLU A 68 18.64 -23.14 -24.11
CA GLU A 68 19.24 -21.94 -23.49
C GLU A 68 18.66 -21.63 -22.10
N GLY A 69 17.45 -22.13 -21.79
CA GLY A 69 16.77 -21.88 -20.52
C GLY A 69 15.26 -22.12 -20.61
N ILE A 70 14.47 -21.18 -20.10
CA ILE A 70 13.00 -21.25 -20.15
C ILE A 70 12.38 -20.06 -20.88
N VAL A 71 11.22 -20.30 -21.49
CA VAL A 71 10.33 -19.30 -22.07
C VAL A 71 8.94 -19.49 -21.45
N ILE A 72 8.36 -18.39 -20.96
CA ILE A 72 7.05 -18.35 -20.32
C ILE A 72 6.14 -17.53 -21.22
N THR A 73 4.99 -18.08 -21.57
CA THR A 73 3.99 -17.47 -22.48
C THR A 73 2.59 -17.66 -21.90
N GLN A 74 1.63 -16.88 -22.40
CA GLN A 74 0.21 -17.16 -22.19
C GLN A 74 -0.36 -17.79 -23.46
N ASP A 75 -1.19 -18.83 -23.32
CA ASP A 75 -1.76 -19.54 -24.46
C ASP A 75 -2.50 -18.60 -25.42
N GLY A 76 -2.16 -18.68 -26.71
CA GLY A 76 -2.73 -17.82 -27.77
C GLY A 76 -2.13 -16.41 -27.90
N ASP A 77 -1.04 -16.09 -27.18
CA ASP A 77 -0.36 -14.80 -27.24
C ASP A 77 1.17 -14.92 -27.46
N ASP A 78 1.73 -13.97 -28.19
CA ASP A 78 3.16 -13.92 -28.55
C ASP A 78 4.00 -13.24 -27.46
N TRP A 79 3.38 -12.76 -26.37
CA TRP A 79 4.11 -12.13 -25.29
C TRP A 79 4.78 -13.14 -24.38
N ALA A 80 6.09 -12.95 -24.22
CA ALA A 80 6.92 -13.90 -23.52
C ALA A 80 7.82 -13.24 -22.48
N MET A 81 7.99 -13.94 -21.37
CA MET A 81 9.06 -13.72 -20.42
C MET A 81 10.06 -14.88 -20.52
N ALA A 82 11.31 -14.60 -20.85
CA ALA A 82 12.29 -15.62 -21.19
C ALA A 82 13.59 -15.46 -20.39
N SER A 83 14.33 -16.56 -20.27
CA SER A 83 15.72 -16.50 -19.82
C SER A 83 16.58 -15.70 -20.82
N PRO A 84 17.62 -14.97 -20.39
CA PRO A 84 18.53 -14.31 -21.33
C PRO A 84 19.19 -15.30 -22.30
N ALA A 85 19.39 -14.88 -23.55
CA ALA A 85 20.06 -15.69 -24.58
C ALA A 85 21.50 -16.09 -24.22
N ASP A 86 22.17 -15.33 -23.35
CA ASP A 86 23.50 -15.68 -22.84
C ASP A 86 23.48 -16.95 -21.96
N GLY A 87 22.31 -17.35 -21.46
CA GLY A 87 22.07 -18.57 -20.68
C GLY A 87 21.20 -18.35 -19.44
N LEU A 88 20.54 -19.43 -18.99
CA LEU A 88 19.68 -19.47 -17.80
C LEU A 88 20.39 -19.00 -16.51
N TRP A 89 21.67 -19.35 -16.36
CA TRP A 89 22.46 -19.03 -15.17
C TRP A 89 23.55 -18.02 -15.48
N THR A 90 23.72 -17.06 -14.57
CA THR A 90 24.75 -16.03 -14.67
C THR A 90 25.37 -15.79 -13.28
N ILE A 91 26.69 -15.79 -13.22
CA ILE A 91 27.48 -15.49 -12.01
C ILE A 91 28.48 -14.37 -12.33
N GLY A 92 28.44 -13.30 -11.56
CA GLY A 92 29.44 -12.22 -11.61
C GLY A 92 30.65 -12.57 -10.74
N THR A 93 31.87 -12.24 -11.19
CA THR A 93 33.11 -12.41 -10.40
C THR A 93 33.99 -11.19 -10.44
N GLY A 94 34.83 -11.06 -9.41
CA GLY A 94 35.65 -9.87 -9.19
C GLY A 94 34.78 -8.69 -8.76
N TRP A 95 35.40 -7.64 -8.22
CA TRP A 95 34.66 -6.47 -7.76
C TRP A 95 35.47 -5.21 -7.97
N SER A 96 34.87 -4.24 -8.67
CA SER A 96 35.46 -2.92 -8.86
C SER A 96 34.37 -1.92 -9.24
N LYS A 97 34.50 -0.68 -8.78
CA LYS A 97 33.54 0.41 -9.08
C LYS A 97 32.08 0.02 -8.79
N GLN A 98 31.86 -0.70 -7.68
CA GLN A 98 30.54 -1.16 -7.23
C GLN A 98 29.80 -2.09 -8.20
N ALA A 99 30.54 -2.87 -9.00
CA ALA A 99 29.98 -3.89 -9.88
C ALA A 99 30.93 -5.10 -10.06
N PRO A 100 30.39 -6.25 -10.49
CA PRO A 100 31.21 -7.35 -10.97
C PRO A 100 32.10 -6.95 -12.15
N GLN A 101 33.32 -7.48 -12.21
CA GLN A 101 34.27 -7.20 -13.29
C GLN A 101 34.04 -8.09 -14.52
N ALA A 102 33.51 -9.28 -14.31
CA ALA A 102 33.17 -10.23 -15.37
C ALA A 102 31.88 -10.98 -15.03
N TRP A 103 31.15 -11.37 -16.07
CA TRP A 103 29.96 -12.21 -15.97
C TRP A 103 30.21 -13.53 -16.69
N HIS A 104 29.83 -14.64 -16.05
CA HIS A 104 29.98 -15.99 -16.56
C HIS A 104 28.60 -16.63 -16.70
N HIS A 105 28.35 -17.23 -17.84
CA HIS A 105 27.03 -17.75 -18.20
C HIS A 105 27.07 -19.25 -18.45
N ALA A 106 25.94 -19.92 -18.21
CA ALA A 106 25.75 -21.31 -18.62
C ALA A 106 24.27 -21.62 -18.88
N SER A 107 24.06 -22.51 -19.84
CA SER A 107 22.76 -23.10 -20.14
C SER A 107 22.58 -24.44 -19.40
N PRO A 108 21.34 -24.95 -19.29
CA PRO A 108 21.10 -26.29 -18.74
C PRO A 108 21.88 -27.40 -19.46
N ILE A 109 22.44 -28.33 -18.69
CA ILE A 109 23.08 -29.54 -19.24
C ILE A 109 22.10 -30.72 -19.20
N HIS A 110 21.29 -30.79 -18.13
CA HIS A 110 20.28 -31.82 -17.95
C HIS A 110 18.96 -31.21 -17.53
N THR A 111 17.90 -31.63 -18.22
CA THR A 111 16.52 -31.23 -17.97
C THR A 111 15.71 -32.48 -17.67
N GLN A 112 14.93 -32.44 -16.59
CA GLN A 112 14.06 -33.55 -16.21
C GLN A 112 12.74 -33.04 -15.62
N THR A 113 11.66 -33.74 -15.92
CA THR A 113 10.35 -33.50 -15.30
C THR A 113 10.14 -34.53 -14.19
N LEU A 114 9.87 -34.06 -12.97
CA LEU A 114 9.61 -34.88 -11.78
C LEU A 114 8.27 -34.50 -11.18
N GLY A 115 7.22 -35.25 -11.52
CA GLY A 115 5.85 -34.88 -11.14
C GLY A 115 5.48 -33.51 -11.72
N PRO A 116 4.98 -32.54 -10.92
CA PRO A 116 4.63 -31.21 -11.39
C PRO A 116 5.84 -30.28 -11.57
N TRP A 117 7.06 -30.76 -11.34
CA TRP A 117 8.26 -29.95 -11.35
C TRP A 117 9.09 -30.16 -12.61
N THR A 118 9.57 -29.06 -13.20
CA THR A 118 10.64 -29.06 -14.21
C THR A 118 11.95 -28.69 -13.54
N HIS A 119 12.96 -29.57 -13.66
CA HIS A 119 14.27 -29.40 -13.05
C HIS A 119 15.34 -29.22 -14.11
N PHE A 120 16.18 -28.21 -13.93
CA PHE A 120 17.37 -27.96 -14.74
C PHE A 120 18.61 -28.10 -13.87
N THR A 121 19.67 -28.72 -14.39
CA THR A 121 20.96 -28.80 -13.72
C THR A 121 22.11 -28.55 -14.68
N GLY A 122 23.18 -27.93 -14.20
CA GLY A 122 24.37 -27.64 -14.99
C GLY A 122 25.50 -27.06 -14.15
N THR A 123 26.47 -26.43 -14.80
CA THR A 123 27.64 -25.85 -14.13
C THR A 123 28.06 -24.55 -14.81
N VAL A 124 28.22 -23.49 -14.02
CA VAL A 124 28.83 -22.22 -14.44
C VAL A 124 30.32 -22.28 -14.09
N GLN A 125 31.18 -22.11 -15.09
CA GLN A 125 32.63 -22.05 -14.88
C GLN A 125 33.02 -20.62 -14.48
N THR A 126 33.81 -20.47 -13.42
CA THR A 126 34.35 -19.17 -13.00
C THR A 126 35.85 -19.29 -12.67
N PRO A 127 36.61 -18.18 -12.60
CA PRO A 127 38.06 -18.22 -12.40
C PRO A 127 38.50 -18.91 -11.09
N ASP A 128 37.72 -18.77 -10.02
CA ASP A 128 38.06 -19.33 -8.71
C ASP A 128 37.61 -20.78 -8.54
N GLY A 129 36.67 -21.25 -9.37
CA GLY A 129 36.22 -22.63 -9.37
C GLY A 129 34.79 -22.81 -9.90
N PRO A 130 34.42 -24.03 -10.31
CA PRO A 130 33.10 -24.29 -10.87
C PRO A 130 31.97 -24.12 -9.85
N TRP A 131 30.81 -23.69 -10.33
CA TRP A 131 29.57 -23.63 -9.57
C TRP A 131 28.54 -24.57 -10.17
N ARG A 132 28.12 -25.59 -9.42
CA ARG A 132 26.97 -26.40 -9.82
C ARG A 132 25.70 -25.62 -9.53
N VAL A 133 24.83 -25.51 -10.53
CA VAL A 133 23.58 -24.76 -10.42
C VAL A 133 22.41 -25.66 -10.80
N SER A 134 21.31 -25.50 -10.08
CA SER A 134 20.06 -26.17 -10.40
C SER A 134 18.85 -25.28 -10.16
N ASP A 135 17.88 -25.36 -11.06
CA ASP A 135 16.59 -24.70 -10.93
C ASP A 135 15.47 -25.74 -10.85
N GLN A 136 14.41 -25.37 -10.14
CA GLN A 136 13.17 -26.13 -10.02
C GLN A 136 12.02 -25.19 -10.30
N TYR A 137 11.13 -25.53 -11.23
CA TYR A 137 9.97 -24.74 -11.61
C TYR A 137 8.69 -25.55 -11.51
N ARG A 138 7.61 -24.94 -11.01
CA ARG A 138 6.26 -25.51 -11.00
C ARG A 138 5.25 -24.40 -11.24
N ILE A 139 4.28 -24.63 -12.12
CA ILE A 139 3.13 -23.75 -12.33
C ILE A 139 2.05 -24.13 -11.31
N ASP A 140 1.45 -23.16 -10.63
CA ASP A 140 0.27 -23.40 -9.79
C ASP A 140 -1.04 -23.18 -10.54
N ASP A 141 -2.16 -23.46 -9.88
CA ASP A 141 -3.50 -23.39 -10.47
C ASP A 141 -3.90 -21.96 -10.91
N ASN A 142 -3.19 -20.92 -10.45
CA ASN A 142 -3.42 -19.52 -10.80
C ASN A 142 -2.46 -19.03 -11.91
N GLY A 143 -1.64 -19.93 -12.48
CA GLY A 143 -0.64 -19.61 -13.50
C GLY A 143 0.62 -18.93 -12.94
N LEU A 144 0.81 -18.90 -11.62
CA LEU A 144 2.03 -18.38 -11.01
C LEU A 144 3.11 -19.47 -11.05
N ILE A 145 4.31 -19.11 -11.50
CA ILE A 145 5.42 -20.05 -11.59
C ILE A 145 6.27 -19.95 -10.33
N HIS A 146 6.21 -20.97 -9.50
CA HIS A 146 7.07 -21.13 -8.33
C HIS A 146 8.44 -21.65 -8.74
N ALA A 147 9.49 -20.96 -8.32
CA ALA A 147 10.85 -21.30 -8.66
C ALA A 147 11.80 -21.35 -7.45
N LYS A 148 12.75 -22.29 -7.49
CA LYS A 148 13.88 -22.38 -6.56
C LYS A 148 15.18 -22.56 -7.34
N ARG A 149 16.10 -21.61 -7.20
CA ARG A 149 17.48 -21.71 -7.73
C ARG A 149 18.45 -22.03 -6.62
N ARG A 150 19.36 -22.96 -6.88
CA ARG A 150 20.36 -23.44 -5.95
C ARG A 150 21.74 -23.40 -6.60
N TRP A 151 22.70 -22.81 -5.89
CA TRP A 151 24.11 -22.77 -6.25
C TRP A 151 24.93 -23.60 -5.26
N GLN A 152 25.90 -24.36 -5.75
CA GLN A 152 26.93 -25.03 -4.96
C GLN A 152 28.30 -24.67 -5.49
N TYR A 153 29.14 -24.09 -4.64
CA TYR A 153 30.51 -23.80 -5.03
C TYR A 153 31.38 -25.06 -4.91
N LEU A 154 32.08 -25.40 -6.00
CA LEU A 154 32.90 -26.61 -6.13
C LEU A 154 34.39 -26.31 -6.35
N GLY A 155 34.85 -25.08 -6.09
CA GLY A 155 36.27 -24.74 -6.13
C GLY A 155 37.06 -25.41 -5.00
N ASP A 156 38.39 -25.42 -5.10
CA ASP A 156 39.29 -26.04 -4.12
C ASP A 156 39.71 -25.08 -2.99
N ALA A 157 39.43 -23.79 -3.12
CA ALA A 157 39.72 -22.73 -2.16
C ALA A 157 38.55 -21.73 -2.07
N PRO A 158 38.43 -20.93 -1.00
CA PRO A 158 37.40 -19.90 -0.90
C PRO A 158 37.38 -18.97 -2.12
N SER A 159 36.19 -18.61 -2.62
CA SER A 159 36.05 -17.75 -3.79
C SER A 159 36.57 -16.32 -3.55
N GLY A 160 36.92 -15.61 -4.61
CA GLY A 160 36.97 -14.15 -4.61
C GLY A 160 35.56 -13.53 -4.51
N PRO A 161 35.43 -12.23 -4.83
CA PRO A 161 34.13 -11.57 -4.93
C PRO A 161 33.21 -12.21 -5.96
N VAL A 162 31.97 -12.48 -5.57
CA VAL A 162 30.95 -13.18 -6.38
C VAL A 162 29.59 -12.48 -6.25
N VAL A 163 28.85 -12.43 -7.36
CA VAL A 163 27.43 -12.05 -7.41
C VAL A 163 26.64 -13.15 -8.09
N LEU A 164 25.68 -13.72 -7.37
CA LEU A 164 24.71 -14.68 -7.90
C LEU A 164 23.49 -13.94 -8.44
N SER A 165 22.86 -14.46 -9.49
CA SER A 165 21.73 -13.79 -10.13
C SER A 165 20.58 -14.70 -10.60
N VAL A 166 19.38 -14.13 -10.60
CA VAL A 166 18.19 -14.60 -11.33
C VAL A 166 17.83 -13.50 -12.32
N ARG A 167 17.56 -13.86 -13.57
CA ARG A 167 17.39 -12.91 -14.68
C ARG A 167 16.33 -13.43 -15.64
N TYR A 168 15.39 -12.57 -16.01
CA TYR A 168 14.41 -12.84 -17.05
C TYR A 168 14.14 -11.58 -17.86
N ARG A 169 14.03 -11.73 -19.17
CA ARG A 169 13.75 -10.64 -20.11
C ARG A 169 12.30 -10.68 -20.55
N VAL A 170 11.75 -9.49 -20.78
CA VAL A 170 10.45 -9.27 -21.38
C VAL A 170 10.56 -8.11 -22.36
N SER A 171 10.00 -8.29 -23.55
CA SER A 171 9.90 -7.26 -24.58
C SER A 171 8.49 -6.65 -24.57
N PRO A 172 8.32 -5.37 -24.93
CA PRO A 172 6.98 -4.80 -25.06
C PRO A 172 6.20 -5.47 -26.20
N ARG A 173 4.86 -5.59 -26.06
CA ARG A 173 3.97 -6.06 -27.13
C ARG A 173 3.74 -4.99 -28.22
N GLY A 174 4.25 -3.78 -28.03
CA GLY A 174 4.11 -2.65 -28.95
C GLY A 174 5.33 -1.72 -28.93
N ASP A 175 5.16 -0.52 -29.49
CA ASP A 175 6.26 0.45 -29.62
C ASP A 175 6.59 1.20 -28.32
N ASP A 176 5.70 1.15 -27.33
CA ASP A 176 5.89 1.83 -26.06
C ASP A 176 6.89 1.09 -25.16
N SER A 177 7.75 1.85 -24.49
CA SER A 177 8.68 1.29 -23.51
C SER A 177 7.95 0.75 -22.28
N LEU A 178 8.38 -0.41 -21.79
CA LEU A 178 7.89 -0.95 -20.51
C LEU A 178 8.21 0.00 -19.35
N LYS A 179 7.25 0.15 -18.45
CA LYS A 179 7.37 1.01 -17.26
C LYS A 179 7.55 0.18 -15.99
N PRO A 180 8.38 0.60 -15.03
CA PRO A 180 8.58 -0.16 -13.81
C PRO A 180 7.48 0.10 -12.77
N PHE A 181 7.09 -0.94 -12.06
CA PHE A 181 6.35 -0.84 -10.80
C PHE A 181 7.11 -1.60 -9.72
N LEU A 182 7.59 -0.87 -8.70
CA LEU A 182 8.31 -1.35 -7.54
C LEU A 182 7.57 -0.85 -6.29
N PRO A 183 6.83 -1.70 -5.55
CA PRO A 183 6.05 -1.31 -4.38
C PRO A 183 6.86 -0.44 -3.40
N GLY A 184 6.32 0.72 -3.01
CA GLY A 184 6.98 1.68 -2.11
C GLY A 184 8.19 2.44 -2.69
N ILE A 185 8.64 2.12 -3.91
CA ILE A 185 9.91 2.63 -4.46
C ILE A 185 9.69 3.39 -5.77
N GLN A 186 8.95 2.81 -6.72
CA GLN A 186 8.82 3.36 -8.07
C GLN A 186 7.47 3.04 -8.71
N TYR A 187 6.76 4.08 -9.10
CA TYR A 187 5.46 4.03 -9.75
C TYR A 187 5.60 4.63 -11.13
N TYR A 188 5.82 3.78 -12.15
CA TYR A 188 5.91 4.19 -13.56
C TYR A 188 6.99 5.26 -13.81
N GLY A 189 8.09 5.19 -13.05
CA GLY A 189 9.20 6.15 -13.10
C GLY A 189 9.08 7.36 -12.17
N ASN A 190 8.03 7.42 -11.32
CA ASN A 190 7.78 8.51 -10.38
C ASN A 190 7.74 9.89 -11.07
N PRO A 191 6.87 10.10 -12.07
CA PRO A 191 6.89 11.30 -12.91
C PRO A 191 6.70 12.61 -12.13
N SER A 192 5.90 12.61 -11.06
CA SER A 192 5.64 13.79 -10.23
C SER A 192 6.88 14.18 -9.43
N GLY A 193 7.51 13.21 -8.75
CA GLY A 193 8.76 13.45 -8.02
C GLY A 193 9.91 13.82 -8.95
N THR A 194 10.03 13.12 -10.09
CA THR A 194 11.06 13.35 -11.10
C THR A 194 10.97 14.76 -11.70
N ARG A 195 9.76 15.24 -11.98
CA ARG A 195 9.54 16.61 -12.50
C ARG A 195 9.98 17.68 -11.51
N ILE A 196 9.86 17.42 -10.21
CA ILE A 196 10.20 18.38 -9.15
C ILE A 196 11.70 18.36 -8.84
N ASP A 197 12.23 17.18 -8.51
CA ASP A 197 13.65 16.96 -8.24
C ASP A 197 14.03 15.48 -8.46
N PRO A 198 14.60 15.13 -9.63
CA PRO A 198 14.95 13.75 -9.97
C PRO A 198 16.13 13.22 -9.15
N THR A 199 16.83 14.07 -8.38
CA THR A 199 17.95 13.65 -7.54
C THR A 199 17.50 13.10 -6.18
N ARG A 200 16.23 13.34 -5.80
CA ARG A 200 15.69 12.99 -4.49
C ARG A 200 14.82 11.74 -4.50
N VAL A 201 14.41 11.26 -5.66
CA VAL A 201 13.52 10.10 -5.80
C VAL A 201 14.13 9.05 -6.73
N PRO A 202 13.75 7.77 -6.57
CA PRO A 202 13.91 6.77 -7.62
C PRO A 202 13.29 7.24 -8.94
N THR A 203 14.00 7.12 -10.05
CA THR A 203 13.57 7.51 -11.41
C THR A 203 13.85 6.40 -12.40
N TRP A 204 13.23 6.47 -13.57
CA TRP A 204 13.41 5.49 -14.64
C TRP A 204 13.69 6.18 -15.98
N GLN A 205 14.62 5.62 -16.75
CA GLN A 205 14.91 6.03 -18.12
C GLN A 205 15.03 4.77 -18.97
N SER A 206 14.63 4.88 -20.24
CA SER A 206 14.63 3.77 -21.20
C SER A 206 15.97 3.61 -21.94
N ASP A 207 17.06 4.19 -21.42
CA ASP A 207 18.39 4.02 -21.97
C ASP A 207 18.96 2.63 -21.63
N PRO A 208 19.51 1.87 -22.60
CA PRO A 208 20.11 0.57 -22.34
C PRO A 208 21.17 0.61 -21.22
N GLY A 209 21.03 -0.29 -20.25
CA GLY A 209 21.89 -0.36 -19.07
C GLY A 209 21.43 0.49 -17.88
N PHE A 210 20.41 1.35 -18.04
CA PHE A 210 19.79 2.02 -16.91
C PHE A 210 19.21 0.98 -15.94
N SER A 211 19.52 1.13 -14.66
CA SER A 211 19.21 0.12 -13.64
C SER A 211 18.59 0.72 -12.40
N ALA A 212 17.62 -0.01 -11.86
CA ALA A 212 16.89 0.29 -10.65
C ALA A 212 16.85 -1.00 -9.82
N LEU A 213 17.83 -1.17 -8.93
CA LEU A 213 18.05 -2.37 -8.11
C LEU A 213 18.10 -1.98 -6.64
N TYR A 214 17.16 -2.50 -5.85
CA TYR A 214 16.99 -2.15 -4.45
C TYR A 214 17.01 -3.38 -3.57
N GLN A 215 17.52 -3.24 -2.35
CA GLN A 215 17.52 -4.29 -1.34
C GLN A 215 16.09 -4.78 -1.09
N GLU A 216 15.91 -6.10 -0.96
CA GLU A 216 14.58 -6.70 -0.75
C GLU A 216 13.83 -6.14 0.46
N HIS A 217 14.54 -5.82 1.54
CA HIS A 217 13.94 -5.24 2.74
C HIS A 217 13.33 -3.84 2.53
N ARG A 218 13.51 -3.21 1.36
CA ARG A 218 12.87 -1.93 1.00
C ARG A 218 11.50 -2.10 0.36
N TYR A 219 11.16 -3.32 -0.05
CA TYR A 219 9.91 -3.64 -0.70
C TYR A 219 8.85 -4.00 0.35
N PRO A 220 7.80 -3.19 0.52
CA PRO A 220 6.64 -3.57 1.33
C PRO A 220 6.02 -4.88 0.81
N MET A 221 6.02 -5.02 -0.52
CA MET A 221 5.64 -6.22 -1.26
C MET A 221 6.82 -6.64 -2.16
N PRO A 222 7.52 -7.76 -1.84
CA PRO A 222 8.75 -8.19 -2.52
C PRO A 222 8.59 -8.63 -4.00
N PHE A 223 8.17 -7.73 -4.89
CA PHE A 223 8.15 -7.95 -6.33
C PHE A 223 8.64 -6.74 -7.12
N ALA A 224 9.20 -7.01 -8.29
CA ALA A 224 9.42 -6.01 -9.33
C ALA A 224 8.55 -6.35 -10.53
N ALA A 225 7.93 -5.36 -11.16
CA ALA A 225 7.09 -5.56 -12.33
C ALA A 225 7.48 -4.63 -13.48
N ALA A 226 7.43 -5.17 -14.70
CA ALA A 226 7.48 -4.44 -15.96
C ALA A 226 6.05 -4.36 -16.52
N ILE A 227 5.59 -3.14 -16.73
CA ILE A 227 4.23 -2.81 -17.15
C ILE A 227 4.21 -2.46 -18.63
N ASP A 228 3.42 -3.21 -19.40
CA ASP A 228 3.06 -2.88 -20.77
C ASP A 228 1.66 -2.25 -20.76
N SER A 229 1.60 -0.94 -20.95
CA SER A 229 0.44 -0.14 -20.56
C SER A 229 -0.83 -0.52 -21.34
N GLY A 230 -1.88 -0.88 -20.61
CA GLY A 230 -3.15 -1.35 -21.18
C GLY A 230 -3.05 -2.69 -21.92
N ARG A 231 -1.97 -3.46 -21.70
CA ARG A 231 -1.75 -4.74 -22.35
C ARG A 231 -1.43 -5.85 -21.35
N GLY A 232 -0.43 -5.68 -20.51
CA GLY A 232 0.05 -6.77 -19.65
C GLY A 232 1.04 -6.36 -18.57
N VAL A 233 1.28 -7.31 -17.65
CA VAL A 233 2.30 -7.21 -16.60
C VAL A 233 3.16 -8.47 -16.54
N ALA A 234 4.48 -8.25 -16.43
CA ALA A 234 5.46 -9.29 -16.12
C ALA A 234 6.12 -8.95 -14.78
N ALA A 235 6.02 -9.85 -13.80
CA ALA A 235 6.53 -9.62 -12.45
C ALA A 235 7.42 -10.75 -11.95
N LEU A 236 8.48 -10.36 -11.22
CA LEU A 236 9.37 -11.23 -10.48
C LEU A 236 9.15 -10.99 -8.99
N HIS A 237 8.50 -11.95 -8.33
CA HIS A 237 8.32 -11.97 -6.88
C HIS A 237 9.49 -12.70 -6.23
N SER A 238 9.85 -12.30 -5.02
CA SER A 238 10.97 -12.89 -4.30
C SER A 238 10.58 -13.29 -2.89
N ARG A 239 11.15 -14.38 -2.38
CA ARG A 239 11.14 -14.67 -0.94
C ARG A 239 12.35 -13.98 -0.31
N PRO A 240 12.19 -12.90 0.49
CA PRO A 240 13.32 -12.16 1.00
C PRO A 240 14.24 -13.01 1.85
N SER A 241 15.55 -12.78 1.74
CA SER A 241 16.53 -13.46 2.59
C SER A 241 17.85 -12.69 2.70
N LYS A 242 18.52 -12.85 3.85
CA LYS A 242 19.91 -12.41 4.02
C LYS A 242 20.87 -13.35 3.30
N LEU A 243 22.05 -12.84 2.98
CA LEU A 243 23.08 -13.58 2.25
C LEU A 243 24.18 -14.12 3.18
N PRO A 244 24.63 -15.38 2.99
CA PRO A 244 25.81 -15.90 3.67
C PRO A 244 27.08 -15.34 3.03
N ALA A 245 28.21 -15.36 3.75
CA ALA A 245 29.52 -14.95 3.22
C ALA A 245 29.50 -13.54 2.58
N ALA A 246 28.76 -12.61 3.19
CA ALA A 246 28.65 -11.24 2.74
C ALA A 246 29.94 -10.44 2.99
N ALA A 247 30.35 -9.60 2.04
CA ALA A 247 31.48 -8.70 2.21
C ALA A 247 31.19 -7.52 3.15
N ARG A 248 29.90 -7.29 3.47
CA ARG A 248 29.43 -6.30 4.42
C ARG A 248 28.37 -6.87 5.36
N ASP A 249 28.25 -6.26 6.53
CA ASP A 249 27.13 -6.52 7.42
C ASP A 249 25.81 -6.12 6.76
N ASP A 250 24.77 -6.88 7.09
CA ASP A 250 23.40 -6.62 6.64
C ASP A 250 23.22 -6.56 5.11
N LEU A 251 23.89 -7.48 4.41
CA LEU A 251 23.71 -7.66 2.96
C LEU A 251 22.47 -8.52 2.66
N TRP A 252 21.66 -8.00 1.74
CA TRP A 252 20.44 -8.66 1.23
C TRP A 252 20.56 -8.90 -0.26
N TRP A 253 19.70 -9.76 -0.80
CA TRP A 253 19.46 -9.71 -2.23
C TRP A 253 18.90 -8.34 -2.62
N SER A 254 19.16 -7.96 -3.85
CA SER A 254 18.57 -6.81 -4.50
C SER A 254 17.64 -7.28 -5.60
N LEU A 255 16.47 -6.66 -5.70
CA LEU A 255 15.42 -6.92 -6.68
C LEU A 255 15.22 -5.65 -7.51
N GLY A 256 14.91 -5.80 -8.79
CA GLY A 256 14.49 -4.68 -9.64
C GLY A 256 14.65 -4.94 -11.13
N LEU A 257 14.94 -3.89 -11.88
CA LEU A 257 14.93 -3.91 -13.35
C LEU A 257 16.21 -3.32 -13.93
N ILE A 258 16.60 -3.82 -15.11
CA ILE A 258 17.65 -3.27 -15.95
C ILE A 258 17.09 -3.10 -17.36
N GLN A 259 17.15 -1.89 -17.90
CA GLN A 259 16.77 -1.60 -19.27
C GLN A 259 17.72 -2.29 -20.25
N ARG A 260 17.17 -2.96 -21.26
CA ARG A 260 17.88 -3.60 -22.37
C ARG A 260 17.51 -2.91 -23.69
N GLU A 261 18.20 -3.25 -24.77
CA GLU A 261 17.93 -2.68 -26.10
C GLU A 261 16.55 -3.07 -26.63
N ASP A 262 16.09 -4.28 -26.30
CA ASP A 262 14.90 -4.95 -26.82
C ASP A 262 13.78 -5.12 -25.78
N GLY A 263 13.92 -4.50 -24.61
CA GLY A 263 12.96 -4.65 -23.51
C GLY A 263 13.58 -4.40 -22.15
N VAL A 264 13.09 -5.12 -21.14
CA VAL A 264 13.54 -4.98 -19.75
C VAL A 264 13.93 -6.34 -19.19
N GLU A 265 15.00 -6.36 -18.40
CA GLU A 265 15.39 -7.51 -17.60
C GLU A 265 14.95 -7.32 -16.15
N LEU A 266 14.07 -8.19 -15.66
CA LEU A 266 13.78 -8.32 -14.24
C LEU A 266 14.85 -9.19 -13.58
N THR A 267 15.41 -8.74 -12.47
CA THR A 267 16.55 -9.43 -11.86
C THR A 267 16.56 -9.41 -10.33
N LEU A 268 17.04 -10.53 -9.77
CA LEU A 268 17.54 -10.63 -8.40
C LEU A 268 19.06 -10.77 -8.44
N GLN A 269 19.77 -10.02 -7.60
CA GLN A 269 21.22 -10.11 -7.46
C GLN A 269 21.62 -10.21 -5.99
N SER A 270 22.66 -11.00 -5.68
CA SER A 270 23.09 -11.22 -4.30
C SER A 270 23.92 -10.04 -3.75
N GLY A 271 23.30 -8.86 -3.61
CA GLY A 271 23.92 -7.69 -2.99
C GLY A 271 23.84 -6.39 -3.79
N PRO A 272 24.27 -6.34 -5.07
CA PRO A 272 24.45 -5.08 -5.79
C PRO A 272 23.19 -4.24 -5.85
N VAL A 273 23.32 -2.93 -5.62
CA VAL A 273 22.22 -1.96 -5.72
C VAL A 273 22.51 -0.95 -6.83
N ALA A 274 21.46 -0.33 -7.36
CA ALA A 274 21.55 0.77 -8.29
C ALA A 274 20.33 1.66 -8.14
N THR A 275 20.54 2.96 -7.94
CA THR A 275 19.47 3.95 -7.93
C THR A 275 19.70 4.93 -9.07
N ASN A 276 18.68 5.15 -9.90
CA ASN A 276 18.74 6.10 -11.03
C ASN A 276 19.88 5.79 -12.01
N GLY A 277 20.13 4.51 -12.28
CA GLY A 277 21.22 4.06 -13.15
C GLY A 277 22.63 4.19 -12.56
N LEU A 278 22.77 4.59 -11.29
CA LEU A 278 24.06 4.72 -10.60
C LEU A 278 24.36 3.45 -9.78
N PRO A 279 25.32 2.60 -10.19
CA PRO A 279 25.69 1.40 -9.45
C PRO A 279 26.26 1.74 -8.06
N GLY A 280 25.91 0.94 -7.07
CA GLY A 280 26.37 1.11 -5.69
C GLY A 280 25.77 2.31 -4.96
N MET A 281 24.72 2.94 -5.49
CA MET A 281 24.04 4.06 -4.82
C MET A 281 22.70 3.62 -4.26
N ALA A 282 22.46 3.88 -2.98
CA ALA A 282 21.20 3.60 -2.30
C ALA A 282 20.44 4.88 -1.94
N LYS A 283 19.10 4.81 -2.03
CA LYS A 283 18.18 5.83 -1.53
C LYS A 283 18.14 5.80 0.01
N ALA A 284 19.15 6.39 0.65
CA ALA A 284 19.33 6.30 2.10
C ALA A 284 18.91 7.57 2.88
N ARG A 285 18.70 8.69 2.20
CA ARG A 285 18.32 9.98 2.81
C ARG A 285 17.20 10.64 2.02
N GLN A 286 16.46 11.54 2.65
CA GLN A 286 15.37 12.27 1.99
C GLN A 286 15.85 13.09 0.77
N THR A 287 17.05 13.65 0.85
CA THR A 287 17.58 14.65 -0.09
C THR A 287 18.74 14.16 -0.95
N LYS A 288 19.29 12.97 -0.71
CA LYS A 288 20.45 12.44 -1.44
C LYS A 288 20.52 10.92 -1.44
N LEU A 289 21.34 10.40 -2.35
CA LEU A 289 21.78 9.02 -2.38
C LEU A 289 23.09 8.87 -1.58
N LEU A 290 23.31 7.70 -0.99
CA LEU A 290 24.58 7.38 -0.31
C LEU A 290 25.22 6.14 -0.95
N PRO A 291 26.57 6.03 -0.94
CA PRO A 291 27.27 4.83 -1.36
C PRO A 291 26.88 3.61 -0.53
N PHE A 292 26.67 2.50 -1.20
CA PHE A 292 26.42 1.18 -0.64
C PHE A 292 27.52 0.24 -1.14
N ASP A 293 28.70 0.42 -0.55
CA ASP A 293 29.92 -0.30 -0.96
C ASP A 293 29.89 -1.78 -0.58
N ASP A 294 30.80 -2.59 -1.14
CA ASP A 294 31.00 -4.00 -0.79
C ASP A 294 29.73 -4.86 -0.86
N ALA A 295 28.87 -4.55 -1.84
CA ALA A 295 27.59 -5.20 -2.06
C ALA A 295 27.72 -6.53 -2.82
N HIS A 296 28.52 -7.47 -2.30
CA HIS A 296 28.81 -8.76 -2.93
C HIS A 296 29.09 -9.87 -1.90
N LEU A 297 29.14 -11.12 -2.37
CA LEU A 297 29.61 -12.26 -1.60
C LEU A 297 31.12 -12.39 -1.74
N VAL A 298 31.82 -12.82 -0.69
CA VAL A 298 33.28 -13.00 -0.72
C VAL A 298 33.69 -14.18 0.15
N ALA A 299 34.79 -14.84 -0.20
CA ALA A 299 35.33 -15.97 0.56
C ALA A 299 34.32 -17.11 0.75
N VAL A 300 33.50 -17.40 -0.27
CA VAL A 300 32.56 -18.52 -0.24
C VAL A 300 33.34 -19.83 -0.20
N LYS A 301 33.16 -20.63 0.85
CA LYS A 301 33.95 -21.85 1.08
C LYS A 301 33.53 -22.98 0.11
N PRO A 302 34.47 -23.85 -0.30
CA PRO A 302 34.14 -25.08 -1.02
C PRO A 302 32.99 -25.87 -0.38
N GLY A 303 32.04 -26.32 -1.19
CA GLY A 303 30.86 -27.06 -0.74
C GLY A 303 29.71 -26.18 -0.22
N THR A 304 29.90 -24.86 -0.07
CA THR A 304 28.84 -23.95 0.36
C THR A 304 27.65 -23.99 -0.60
N VAL A 305 26.45 -23.95 -0.02
CA VAL A 305 25.17 -23.98 -0.71
C VAL A 305 24.46 -22.67 -0.47
N ILE A 306 24.02 -22.04 -1.55
CA ILE A 306 23.18 -20.84 -1.49
C ILE A 306 21.92 -21.12 -2.30
N GLU A 307 20.78 -20.72 -1.79
CA GLU A 307 19.48 -20.96 -2.43
C GLU A 307 18.66 -19.68 -2.47
N LYS A 308 17.88 -19.51 -3.53
CA LYS A 308 16.91 -18.42 -3.68
C LYS A 308 15.59 -18.96 -4.18
N GLN A 309 14.53 -18.63 -3.47
CA GLN A 309 13.15 -18.89 -3.88
C GLN A 309 12.54 -17.60 -4.44
N PHE A 310 11.82 -17.72 -5.54
CA PHE A 310 11.19 -16.63 -6.25
C PHE A 310 9.98 -17.15 -7.04
N TRP A 311 9.16 -16.24 -7.56
CA TRP A 311 8.04 -16.58 -8.44
C TRP A 311 8.02 -15.67 -9.65
N ILE A 312 7.54 -16.20 -10.76
CA ILE A 312 7.41 -15.48 -12.03
C ILE A 312 5.93 -15.41 -12.37
N GLN A 313 5.49 -14.22 -12.74
CA GLN A 313 4.10 -13.96 -13.11
C GLN A 313 4.08 -13.23 -14.44
N LEU A 314 3.31 -13.75 -15.39
CA LEU A 314 3.00 -13.12 -16.66
C LEU A 314 1.47 -13.08 -16.78
N ALA A 315 0.90 -11.92 -17.05
CA ALA A 315 -0.54 -11.77 -17.12
C ALA A 315 -0.99 -10.62 -18.02
N ASP A 316 -2.12 -10.83 -18.69
CA ASP A 316 -2.85 -9.76 -19.36
C ASP A 316 -3.40 -8.73 -18.37
N ALA A 317 -3.35 -7.48 -18.78
CA ALA A 317 -3.85 -6.34 -18.02
C ALA A 317 -4.36 -5.26 -18.99
N PRO A 318 -5.57 -5.42 -19.54
CA PRO A 318 -6.08 -4.57 -20.61
C PRO A 318 -6.49 -3.16 -20.16
N VAL A 319 -6.49 -2.89 -18.86
CA VAL A 319 -6.93 -1.61 -18.29
C VAL A 319 -5.69 -0.80 -17.91
N VAL A 320 -5.51 0.34 -18.59
CA VAL A 320 -4.39 1.26 -18.35
C VAL A 320 -4.37 1.70 -16.89
N GLY A 321 -3.20 1.65 -16.27
CA GLY A 321 -2.96 2.06 -14.88
C GLY A 321 -3.32 1.01 -13.83
N HIS A 322 -4.02 -0.07 -14.20
CA HIS A 322 -4.44 -1.13 -13.27
C HIS A 322 -3.51 -2.35 -13.28
N GLU A 323 -2.47 -2.33 -14.12
CA GLU A 323 -1.65 -3.51 -14.41
C GLU A 323 -0.88 -4.02 -13.17
N PHE A 324 -0.63 -3.15 -12.20
CA PHE A 324 0.05 -3.49 -10.95
C PHE A 324 -0.82 -4.25 -9.94
N GLN A 325 -2.16 -4.24 -10.09
CA GLN A 325 -3.07 -4.80 -9.08
C GLN A 325 -2.92 -6.32 -8.95
N LYS A 326 -2.76 -7.03 -10.08
CA LYS A 326 -2.59 -8.49 -10.05
C LYS A 326 -1.34 -8.93 -9.29
N PRO A 327 -0.12 -8.40 -9.57
CA PRO A 327 1.04 -8.75 -8.75
C PRO A 327 0.94 -8.24 -7.31
N LEU A 328 0.27 -7.11 -7.05
CA LEU A 328 -0.01 -6.65 -5.68
C LEU A 328 -0.77 -7.71 -4.87
N TRP A 329 -1.91 -8.17 -5.38
CA TRP A 329 -2.74 -9.17 -4.70
C TRP A 329 -2.06 -10.53 -4.63
N THR A 330 -1.29 -10.90 -5.65
CA THR A 330 -0.45 -12.11 -5.63
C THR A 330 0.58 -12.05 -4.50
N SER A 331 1.19 -10.88 -4.27
CA SER A 331 2.15 -10.70 -3.18
C SER A 331 1.47 -10.83 -1.81
N ILE A 332 0.29 -10.24 -1.63
CA ILE A 332 -0.50 -10.40 -0.40
C ILE A 332 -0.78 -11.88 -0.13
N ASP A 333 -1.24 -12.63 -1.12
CA ASP A 333 -1.57 -14.05 -0.99
C ASP A 333 -0.30 -14.91 -0.71
N LEU A 334 0.85 -14.56 -1.29
CA LEU A 334 2.12 -15.29 -1.08
C LEU A 334 2.68 -15.15 0.34
N PHE A 335 2.48 -13.99 0.98
CA PHE A 335 3.03 -13.72 2.30
C PHE A 335 2.06 -13.96 3.44
N ASP A 336 0.75 -13.93 3.15
CA ASP A 336 -0.33 -14.15 4.11
C ASP A 336 -0.09 -13.38 5.43
N PRO A 337 -0.20 -12.04 5.42
CA PRO A 337 0.18 -11.20 6.56
C PRO A 337 -0.65 -11.47 7.83
N VAL A 338 -1.73 -12.25 7.73
CA VAL A 338 -2.62 -12.60 8.85
C VAL A 338 -2.33 -13.95 9.50
N ALA A 339 -1.35 -14.70 9.00
CA ALA A 339 -1.01 -16.04 9.48
C ALA A 339 -0.45 -16.05 10.92
N ASP A 340 0.32 -15.03 11.30
CA ASP A 340 0.90 -14.88 12.64
C ASP A 340 0.22 -13.70 13.36
N ARG A 341 -0.27 -13.95 14.58
CA ARG A 341 -1.05 -13.03 15.40
C ARG A 341 -0.32 -12.56 16.66
N SER A 342 1.00 -12.72 16.73
CA SER A 342 1.83 -12.20 17.82
C SER A 342 1.92 -10.66 17.82
N MET A 343 0.82 -9.99 18.16
CA MET A 343 0.64 -8.54 18.14
C MET A 343 0.11 -8.07 19.50
N PRO A 344 0.34 -6.80 19.89
CA PRO A 344 -0.19 -6.27 21.14
C PRO A 344 -1.73 -6.31 21.14
N ALA A 345 -2.32 -6.50 22.31
CA ALA A 345 -3.76 -6.41 22.46
C ALA A 345 -4.22 -4.99 22.10
N ILE A 346 -5.11 -4.89 21.11
CA ILE A 346 -5.54 -3.58 20.59
C ILE A 346 -6.30 -2.77 21.65
N GLU A 347 -6.96 -3.43 22.59
CA GLU A 347 -7.61 -2.77 23.73
C GLU A 347 -6.59 -2.06 24.63
N ASP A 348 -5.49 -2.72 24.99
CA ASP A 348 -4.42 -2.11 25.80
C ASP A 348 -3.80 -0.90 25.09
N VAL A 349 -3.54 -1.04 23.78
CA VAL A 349 -3.06 0.05 22.94
C VAL A 349 -4.05 1.21 22.96
N MET A 350 -5.35 0.93 22.77
CA MET A 350 -6.38 1.97 22.74
C MET A 350 -6.52 2.67 24.09
N SER A 351 -6.53 1.94 25.21
CA SER A 351 -6.53 2.53 26.54
C SER A 351 -5.30 3.42 26.77
N ALA A 352 -4.13 3.03 26.27
CA ALA A 352 -2.93 3.84 26.32
C ALA A 352 -3.06 5.10 25.45
N LYS A 353 -3.55 4.98 24.21
CA LYS A 353 -3.83 6.12 23.32
C LYS A 353 -4.84 7.12 23.91
N LEU A 354 -5.84 6.63 24.64
CA LEU A 354 -6.77 7.49 25.39
C LEU A 354 -6.05 8.24 26.53
N ARG A 355 -5.16 7.58 27.29
CA ARG A 355 -4.35 8.26 28.32
C ARG A 355 -3.48 9.38 27.74
N ASP A 356 -2.79 9.14 26.63
CA ASP A 356 -2.01 10.18 25.92
C ASP A 356 -2.91 11.34 25.45
N THR A 357 -4.10 11.04 24.94
CA THR A 357 -5.09 12.07 24.58
C THR A 357 -5.54 12.89 25.78
N PHE A 358 -5.81 12.24 26.91
CA PHE A 358 -6.25 12.89 28.13
C PHE A 358 -5.16 13.79 28.73
N ASP A 359 -3.91 13.34 28.73
CA ASP A 359 -2.77 14.14 29.16
C ASP A 359 -2.61 15.39 28.30
N ARG A 360 -2.96 15.34 27.01
CA ARG A 360 -2.85 16.48 26.10
C ARG A 360 -3.87 17.59 26.32
N TRP A 361 -4.90 17.39 27.14
CA TRP A 361 -5.88 18.43 27.43
C TRP A 361 -5.21 19.70 28.00
N HIS A 362 -5.52 20.85 27.42
CA HIS A 362 -5.10 22.16 27.89
C HIS A 362 -6.30 23.09 28.00
N GLN A 363 -6.35 23.82 29.11
CA GLN A 363 -7.39 24.81 29.37
C GLN A 363 -6.81 25.97 30.17
N ASP A 364 -7.07 27.18 29.68
CA ASP A 364 -6.79 28.43 30.39
C ASP A 364 -7.94 29.43 30.16
N ALA A 365 -7.71 30.72 30.45
CA ALA A 365 -8.70 31.78 30.29
C ALA A 365 -9.04 32.10 28.82
N HIS A 366 -8.20 31.68 27.86
CA HIS A 366 -8.27 32.06 26.45
C HIS A 366 -8.60 30.88 25.53
N CYS A 367 -8.20 29.66 25.89
CA CYS A 367 -8.37 28.50 25.02
C CYS A 367 -8.70 27.22 25.79
N ARG A 368 -9.32 26.30 25.06
CA ARG A 368 -9.64 24.93 25.49
C ARG A 368 -9.37 24.01 24.32
N GLY A 369 -8.55 22.98 24.50
CA GLY A 369 -8.27 22.04 23.43
C GLY A 369 -7.13 21.09 23.72
N PHE A 370 -6.82 20.24 22.76
CA PHE A 370 -5.79 19.21 22.89
C PHE A 370 -4.48 19.67 22.26
N ARG A 371 -3.39 19.55 23.03
CA ARG A 371 -2.03 19.86 22.59
C ARG A 371 -1.54 18.82 21.59
N THR A 372 -0.92 19.26 20.51
CA THR A 372 -0.49 18.34 19.45
C THR A 372 0.94 17.86 19.62
N ARG A 373 1.66 18.44 20.58
CA ARG A 373 3.03 18.06 20.97
C ARG A 373 3.14 18.02 22.50
N PRO A 374 4.18 17.35 23.05
CA PRO A 374 4.41 17.31 24.49
C PRO A 374 4.55 18.72 25.09
N PRO A 375 4.23 18.92 26.38
CA PRO A 375 4.18 20.24 27.01
C PRO A 375 5.47 21.05 26.92
N GLN A 376 6.63 20.38 26.82
CA GLN A 376 7.96 21.01 26.72
C GLN A 376 8.35 21.38 25.28
N ALA A 377 7.53 21.04 24.29
CA ALA A 377 7.75 21.31 22.87
C ALA A 377 7.02 22.60 22.42
N GLN A 378 6.60 22.67 21.14
CA GLN A 378 5.86 23.84 20.62
C GLN A 378 4.47 23.94 21.24
N SER A 379 4.08 25.16 21.61
CA SER A 379 2.82 25.49 22.28
C SER A 379 1.62 25.57 21.34
N TRP A 380 1.43 24.53 20.51
CA TRP A 380 0.42 24.56 19.43
C TRP A 380 -0.76 23.62 19.70
N MET A 381 -1.94 24.11 19.30
CA MET A 381 -3.10 23.30 18.93
C MET A 381 -3.23 23.43 17.42
N MET A 382 -2.93 22.36 16.69
CA MET A 382 -2.91 22.38 15.22
C MET A 382 -3.88 21.36 14.61
N MET A 383 -4.71 21.85 13.69
CA MET A 383 -5.70 21.06 12.97
C MET A 383 -5.12 20.46 11.68
N GLY A 384 -5.53 19.23 11.35
CA GLY A 384 -5.11 18.52 10.14
C GLY A 384 -3.62 18.11 10.10
N TRP A 385 -3.23 17.45 9.01
CA TRP A 385 -1.92 16.81 8.78
C TRP A 385 -1.37 16.09 10.02
N ALA A 386 -0.10 16.26 10.36
CA ALA A 386 0.57 15.53 11.43
C ALA A 386 0.14 15.93 12.85
N ASP A 387 -0.85 16.78 13.09
CA ASP A 387 -1.16 17.25 14.44
C ASP A 387 -2.58 16.89 14.93
N ARG A 388 -3.61 17.03 14.08
CA ARG A 388 -4.97 16.47 14.28
C ARG A 388 -5.71 16.87 15.58
N ALA A 389 -5.56 18.11 16.05
CA ALA A 389 -6.23 18.61 17.27
C ALA A 389 -7.78 18.54 17.22
N GLU A 390 -8.38 18.43 16.04
CA GLU A 390 -9.82 18.29 15.86
C GLU A 390 -10.36 16.89 16.15
N VAL A 391 -9.51 15.86 16.06
CA VAL A 391 -9.94 14.46 16.13
C VAL A 391 -10.62 14.07 17.45
N PRO A 392 -10.19 14.53 18.63
CA PRO A 392 -10.87 14.22 19.89
C PRO A 392 -12.36 14.55 19.87
N GLY A 393 -12.73 15.65 19.18
CA GLY A 393 -14.11 16.06 18.99
C GLY A 393 -14.97 15.01 18.28
N HIS A 394 -14.42 14.34 17.27
CA HIS A 394 -15.09 13.22 16.62
C HIS A 394 -14.98 11.95 17.45
N ALA A 395 -13.76 11.56 17.82
CA ALA A 395 -13.51 10.24 18.38
C ALA A 395 -14.14 10.06 19.76
N LEU A 396 -13.95 11.00 20.69
CA LEU A 396 -14.46 10.87 22.06
C LEU A 396 -15.98 10.98 22.13
N LEU A 397 -16.61 11.73 21.22
CA LEU A 397 -18.08 11.79 21.13
C LEU A 397 -18.68 10.53 20.51
N THR A 398 -17.91 9.77 19.73
CA THR A 398 -18.38 8.53 19.08
C THR A 398 -18.10 7.29 19.93
N LEU A 399 -16.91 7.20 20.54
CA LEU A 399 -16.45 6.02 21.25
C LEU A 399 -17.24 5.78 22.54
N ASP A 400 -17.45 4.49 22.84
CA ASP A 400 -17.81 4.09 24.19
C ASP A 400 -16.56 4.14 25.08
N LEU A 401 -16.59 5.07 26.04
CA LEU A 401 -15.51 5.30 27.00
C LEU A 401 -15.75 4.57 28.34
N THR A 402 -16.82 3.78 28.44
CA THR A 402 -17.12 3.01 29.65
C THR A 402 -15.98 2.05 29.96
N GLY A 403 -15.48 2.09 31.20
CA GLY A 403 -14.32 1.29 31.62
C GLY A 403 -12.96 1.75 31.08
N GLN A 404 -12.93 2.78 30.21
CA GLN A 404 -11.69 3.36 29.67
C GLN A 404 -11.23 4.60 30.45
N CYS A 405 -12.14 5.25 31.18
CA CYS A 405 -11.84 6.40 32.05
C CYS A 405 -12.86 6.53 33.19
N ASP A 406 -12.47 7.25 34.26
CA ASP A 406 -13.31 7.45 35.44
C ASP A 406 -14.54 8.35 35.19
N ASP A 407 -14.43 9.32 34.27
CA ASP A 407 -15.49 10.29 33.98
C ASP A 407 -15.68 10.48 32.46
N PRO A 408 -16.43 9.57 31.80
CA PRO A 408 -16.75 9.65 30.38
C PRO A 408 -17.42 10.97 29.98
N ALA A 409 -18.35 11.47 30.81
CA ALA A 409 -19.11 12.67 30.53
C ALA A 409 -18.21 13.92 30.50
N LEU A 410 -17.24 14.02 31.42
CA LEU A 410 -16.22 15.06 31.39
C LEU A 410 -15.42 15.05 30.09
N TRP A 411 -14.94 13.89 29.65
CA TRP A 411 -14.11 13.80 28.44
C TRP A 411 -14.89 14.10 27.17
N LYS A 412 -16.15 13.68 27.08
CA LYS A 412 -17.06 14.09 26.01
C LYS A 412 -17.33 15.58 26.02
N ARG A 413 -17.52 16.18 27.21
CA ARG A 413 -17.68 17.64 27.33
C ARG A 413 -16.42 18.39 26.90
N ARG A 414 -15.23 17.91 27.27
CA ARG A 414 -13.93 18.49 26.84
C ARG A 414 -13.74 18.39 25.32
N ALA A 415 -14.13 17.28 24.72
CA ALA A 415 -14.12 17.10 23.27
C ALA A 415 -14.99 18.16 22.57
N ALA A 416 -16.21 18.39 23.07
CA ALA A 416 -17.10 19.44 22.57
C ALA A 416 -16.52 20.85 22.77
N ASP A 417 -16.03 21.16 23.97
CA ASP A 417 -15.41 22.46 24.29
C ASP A 417 -14.18 22.74 23.39
N SER A 418 -13.41 21.71 23.01
CA SER A 418 -12.29 21.82 22.07
C SER A 418 -12.76 22.22 20.68
N LEU A 419 -13.82 21.58 20.15
CA LEU A 419 -14.37 21.94 18.84
C LEU A 419 -15.02 23.33 18.85
N ASP A 420 -15.67 23.71 19.95
CA ASP A 420 -16.19 25.07 20.15
C ASP A 420 -15.11 26.13 20.05
N PHE A 421 -13.90 25.83 20.53
CA PHE A 421 -12.74 26.69 20.41
C PHE A 421 -12.16 26.68 18.99
N LEU A 422 -11.89 25.49 18.43
CA LEU A 422 -11.29 25.34 17.11
C LEU A 422 -12.15 25.93 15.98
N CYS A 423 -13.47 25.85 16.08
CA CYS A 423 -14.42 26.46 15.13
C CYS A 423 -14.51 28.00 15.23
N GLN A 424 -13.66 28.64 16.04
CA GLN A 424 -13.45 30.09 16.04
C GLN A 424 -12.23 30.51 15.20
N ALA A 425 -11.55 29.56 14.54
CA ALA A 425 -10.40 29.83 13.70
C ALA A 425 -10.74 30.90 12.63
N PRO A 426 -9.96 32.00 12.56
CA PRO A 426 -10.23 33.04 11.60
C PRO A 426 -9.91 32.55 10.19
N THR A 427 -10.73 32.95 9.23
CA THR A 427 -10.39 32.86 7.81
C THR A 427 -9.29 33.85 7.48
N VAL A 428 -8.19 33.35 6.94
CA VAL A 428 -6.96 34.07 6.61
C VAL A 428 -6.52 33.76 5.18
N GLY A 429 -5.44 34.40 4.70
CA GLY A 429 -4.91 34.17 3.36
C GLY A 429 -5.24 35.27 2.36
N LYS A 430 -4.81 35.09 1.10
CA LYS A 430 -5.05 36.07 0.04
C LYS A 430 -6.55 36.13 -0.27
N LYS A 431 -7.07 37.28 -0.69
CA LYS A 431 -8.48 37.43 -1.12
C LYS A 431 -8.92 36.39 -2.15
N ALA A 432 -7.99 35.93 -3.00
CA ALA A 432 -8.26 34.94 -4.02
C ALA A 432 -8.38 33.52 -3.47
N ASP A 433 -7.90 33.22 -2.27
CA ASP A 433 -7.88 31.86 -1.73
C ASP A 433 -7.94 31.87 -0.19
N PRO A 434 -9.07 32.31 0.37
CA PRO A 434 -9.24 32.41 1.81
C PRO A 434 -9.44 31.03 2.42
N MET A 435 -8.78 30.78 3.54
CA MET A 435 -8.84 29.51 4.29
C MET A 435 -8.68 29.78 5.79
N PHE A 436 -9.29 28.97 6.65
CA PHE A 436 -9.10 29.14 8.10
C PHE A 436 -7.68 28.81 8.57
N SER A 437 -7.23 29.53 9.59
CA SER A 437 -5.97 29.25 10.28
C SER A 437 -6.02 27.88 10.94
N ILE A 438 -5.02 27.03 10.64
CA ILE A 438 -4.95 25.67 11.20
C ILE A 438 -4.15 25.59 12.49
N VAL A 439 -3.55 26.69 12.99
CA VAL A 439 -2.68 26.66 14.17
C VAL A 439 -3.01 27.77 15.15
N TYR A 440 -3.29 27.40 16.39
CA TYR A 440 -3.37 28.30 17.52
C TYR A 440 -2.15 28.13 18.44
N ASP A 441 -1.47 29.23 18.76
CA ASP A 441 -0.39 29.26 19.76
C ASP A 441 -0.99 29.66 21.11
N TYR A 442 -1.08 28.69 22.04
CA TYR A 442 -1.72 28.90 23.34
C TYR A 442 -0.83 29.63 24.36
N GLN A 443 0.46 29.84 24.08
CA GLN A 443 1.31 30.71 24.90
C GLN A 443 1.22 32.16 24.45
N GLN A 444 1.12 32.39 23.13
CA GLN A 444 0.98 33.73 22.55
C GLN A 444 -0.49 34.17 22.41
N HIS A 445 -1.43 33.29 22.75
CA HIS A 445 -2.88 33.48 22.66
C HIS A 445 -3.35 34.02 21.30
N ARG A 446 -2.82 33.48 20.20
CA ARG A 446 -3.14 33.95 18.86
C ARG A 446 -3.17 32.83 17.82
N TRP A 447 -4.03 33.01 16.83
CA TRP A 447 -4.01 32.23 15.60
C TRP A 447 -2.81 32.62 14.73
N LEU A 448 -2.05 31.63 14.28
CA LEU A 448 -0.95 31.85 13.35
C LEU A 448 -1.48 31.96 11.92
N GLN A 449 -0.80 32.71 11.05
CA GLN A 449 -1.17 32.82 9.63
C GLN A 449 -0.66 31.60 8.85
N ARG A 450 -1.14 30.41 9.20
CA ARG A 450 -0.77 29.12 8.62
C ARG A 450 -1.99 28.42 8.06
N THR A 451 -1.93 28.07 6.78
CA THR A 451 -2.98 27.36 6.05
C THR A 451 -2.35 26.44 5.01
N ASN A 452 -3.02 25.33 4.68
CA ASN A 452 -2.78 24.57 3.46
C ASN A 452 -4.03 23.72 3.13
N PRO A 453 -4.34 23.46 1.84
CA PRO A 453 -5.60 22.81 1.45
C PRO A 453 -5.84 21.45 2.11
N LEU A 454 -4.77 20.66 2.26
CA LEU A 454 -4.80 19.33 2.86
C LEU A 454 -5.25 19.39 4.32
N SER A 455 -4.56 20.17 5.17
CA SER A 455 -4.86 20.24 6.60
C SER A 455 -6.25 20.83 6.84
N THR A 456 -6.65 21.83 6.06
CA THR A 456 -7.99 22.40 6.19
C THR A 456 -9.07 21.39 5.84
N ALA A 457 -8.90 20.65 4.75
CA ALA A 457 -9.89 19.67 4.32
C ALA A 457 -9.99 18.48 5.31
N GLN A 458 -8.86 17.94 5.76
CA GLN A 458 -8.83 16.90 6.79
C GLN A 458 -9.52 17.33 8.09
N ALA A 459 -9.29 18.57 8.51
CA ALA A 459 -9.92 19.11 9.72
C ALA A 459 -11.43 19.27 9.57
N LEU A 460 -11.89 19.73 8.39
CA LEU A 460 -13.33 19.80 8.07
C LEU A 460 -13.97 18.42 8.04
N THR A 461 -13.27 17.38 7.57
CA THR A 461 -13.75 15.99 7.65
C THR A 461 -13.96 15.56 9.10
N GLY A 462 -13.00 15.84 9.98
CA GLY A 462 -13.13 15.56 11.42
C GLY A 462 -14.32 16.28 12.05
N ILE A 463 -14.49 17.57 11.74
CA ILE A 463 -15.62 18.39 12.24
C ILE A 463 -16.96 17.85 11.74
N ALA A 464 -17.07 17.54 10.44
CA ALA A 464 -18.29 16.97 9.86
C ALA A 464 -18.67 15.64 10.51
N ARG A 465 -17.69 14.76 10.76
CA ARG A 465 -17.90 13.49 11.47
C ARG A 465 -18.34 13.70 12.92
N ALA A 466 -17.80 14.69 13.61
CA ALA A 466 -18.24 15.04 14.97
C ALA A 466 -19.70 15.51 15.00
N ILE A 467 -20.10 16.40 14.08
CA ILE A 467 -21.50 16.85 13.94
C ILE A 467 -22.42 15.66 13.69
N ARG A 468 -22.04 14.76 12.77
CA ARG A 468 -22.79 13.54 12.47
C ARG A 468 -22.95 12.66 13.72
N SER A 469 -21.86 12.42 14.46
CA SER A 469 -21.90 11.62 15.69
C SER A 469 -22.91 12.13 16.71
N VAL A 470 -22.93 13.45 16.95
CA VAL A 470 -23.87 14.07 17.90
C VAL A 470 -25.32 13.97 17.41
N ARG A 471 -25.56 14.12 16.11
CA ARG A 471 -26.91 14.01 15.52
C ARG A 471 -27.46 12.59 15.54
N ASP A 472 -26.62 11.60 15.25
CA ASP A 472 -26.99 10.18 15.21
C ASP A 472 -27.28 9.64 16.61
N HIS A 473 -26.54 10.11 17.62
CA HIS A 473 -26.68 9.71 19.03
C HIS A 473 -27.45 10.77 19.82
N ARG A 474 -28.77 10.90 19.58
CA ARG A 474 -29.63 11.71 20.47
C ARG A 474 -29.54 11.17 21.90
N SER A 475 -29.26 12.08 22.83
CA SER A 475 -28.90 11.89 24.23
C SER A 475 -29.65 10.72 24.90
N GLY A 476 -28.90 9.67 25.26
CA GLY A 476 -29.28 8.75 26.32
C GLY A 476 -29.04 9.36 27.69
N ASP A 477 -29.61 8.76 28.75
CA ASP A 477 -29.39 9.21 30.13
C ASP A 477 -27.89 9.21 30.46
N GLY A 478 -27.32 10.41 30.73
CA GLY A 478 -25.93 10.58 31.18
C GLY A 478 -24.95 11.21 30.17
N GLU A 479 -25.36 11.42 28.92
CA GLU A 479 -24.55 12.08 27.89
C GLU A 479 -24.67 13.62 27.97
N PRO A 480 -23.59 14.39 27.71
CA PRO A 480 -23.66 15.85 27.70
C PRO A 480 -24.54 16.34 26.54
N ASP A 481 -25.37 17.34 26.79
CA ASP A 481 -26.08 18.08 25.74
C ASP A 481 -25.06 18.96 24.99
N VAL A 482 -24.84 18.67 23.71
CA VAL A 482 -23.84 19.29 22.85
C VAL A 482 -24.54 20.09 21.75
N ASP A 483 -24.41 21.41 21.81
CA ASP A 483 -24.87 22.32 20.75
C ASP A 483 -23.83 22.39 19.61
N VAL A 484 -24.21 21.87 18.44
CA VAL A 484 -23.35 21.82 17.25
C VAL A 484 -23.50 23.03 16.32
N SER A 485 -24.38 23.99 16.64
CA SER A 485 -24.73 25.12 15.76
C SER A 485 -23.52 25.95 15.30
N ARG A 486 -22.53 26.13 16.18
CA ARG A 486 -21.27 26.81 15.85
C ARG A 486 -20.45 26.00 14.85
N TRP A 487 -20.34 24.69 15.05
CA TRP A 487 -19.54 23.82 14.20
C TRP A 487 -20.15 23.73 12.81
N GLU A 488 -21.48 23.65 12.73
CA GLU A 488 -22.23 23.71 11.47
C GLU A 488 -22.02 25.03 10.74
N SER A 489 -22.12 26.16 11.44
CA SER A 489 -21.89 27.48 10.84
C SER A 489 -20.46 27.62 10.31
N PHE A 490 -19.47 27.14 11.07
CA PHE A 490 -18.07 27.14 10.66
C PHE A 490 -17.83 26.23 9.44
N LEU A 491 -18.31 24.99 9.50
CA LEU A 491 -18.21 24.01 8.41
C LEU A 491 -18.86 24.57 7.13
N ALA A 492 -20.08 25.08 7.21
CA ALA A 492 -20.80 25.65 6.07
C ALA A 492 -20.01 26.78 5.40
N ALA A 493 -19.49 27.72 6.20
CA ALA A 493 -18.71 28.83 5.70
C ALA A 493 -17.43 28.35 4.98
N GLN A 494 -16.73 27.34 5.50
CA GLN A 494 -15.52 26.82 4.85
C GLN A 494 -15.84 25.97 3.61
N LEU A 495 -16.92 25.19 3.62
CA LEU A 495 -17.34 24.41 2.45
C LEU A 495 -17.81 25.31 1.30
N ASP A 496 -18.45 26.44 1.59
CA ASP A 496 -18.79 27.44 0.58
C ASP A 496 -17.52 27.98 -0.11
N LEU A 497 -16.44 28.24 0.64
CA LEU A 497 -15.15 28.68 0.07
C LEU A 497 -14.51 27.61 -0.82
N ILE A 498 -14.58 26.33 -0.42
CA ILE A 498 -14.07 25.21 -1.21
C ILE A 498 -14.90 25.06 -2.49
N ARG A 499 -16.23 25.05 -2.39
CA ARG A 499 -17.14 24.98 -3.55
C ARG A 499 -16.86 26.12 -4.53
N ASP A 500 -16.69 27.34 -4.03
CA ASP A 500 -16.39 28.51 -4.86
C ASP A 500 -15.03 28.39 -5.54
N ARG A 501 -14.02 27.83 -4.86
CA ARG A 501 -12.69 27.56 -5.43
C ARG A 501 -12.77 26.53 -6.55
N VAL A 502 -13.38 25.37 -6.29
CA VAL A 502 -13.56 24.28 -7.27
C VAL A 502 -14.39 24.77 -8.46
N GLY A 503 -15.35 25.66 -8.23
CA GLY A 503 -16.21 26.26 -9.25
C GLY A 503 -15.48 27.09 -10.31
N ARG A 504 -14.27 27.60 -10.04
CA ARG A 504 -13.57 28.54 -10.94
C ARG A 504 -13.21 27.90 -12.28
N ALA A 505 -13.24 28.70 -13.34
CA ALA A 505 -12.88 28.24 -14.69
C ALA A 505 -11.39 27.85 -14.82
N ASN A 506 -10.52 28.48 -14.03
CA ASN A 506 -9.09 28.20 -13.98
C ASN A 506 -8.69 27.32 -12.79
N TRP A 507 -9.66 26.65 -12.14
CA TRP A 507 -9.36 25.72 -11.05
C TRP A 507 -8.57 24.54 -11.60
N HIS A 508 -7.37 24.35 -11.05
CA HIS A 508 -6.49 23.23 -11.37
C HIS A 508 -5.63 22.95 -10.13
N PRO A 509 -5.85 21.83 -9.42
CA PRO A 509 -5.12 21.51 -8.20
C PRO A 509 -3.66 21.20 -8.52
N VAL A 510 -2.74 21.58 -7.63
CA VAL A 510 -1.30 21.36 -7.85
C VAL A 510 -0.95 19.87 -7.78
N SER A 511 -1.49 19.17 -6.78
CA SER A 511 -1.28 17.75 -6.51
C SER A 511 -2.59 17.11 -6.06
N THR A 512 -2.55 15.84 -5.67
CA THR A 512 -3.71 15.10 -5.15
C THR A 512 -4.26 15.69 -3.83
N ASN A 513 -3.54 16.59 -3.17
CA ASN A 513 -3.90 17.15 -1.85
C ASN A 513 -5.28 17.79 -1.77
N GLU A 514 -5.74 18.42 -2.86
CA GLU A 514 -7.08 19.02 -2.86
C GLU A 514 -8.18 17.96 -2.83
N ALA A 515 -7.91 16.69 -3.20
CA ALA A 515 -8.88 15.60 -3.13
C ALA A 515 -9.36 15.30 -1.69
N PHE A 516 -8.59 15.69 -0.65
CA PHE A 516 -9.07 15.63 0.74
C PHE A 516 -10.36 16.44 0.94
N ALA A 517 -10.67 17.41 0.07
CA ALA A 517 -11.88 18.21 0.16
C ALA A 517 -13.15 17.49 -0.36
N ILE A 518 -13.02 16.34 -1.04
CA ILE A 518 -14.18 15.56 -1.52
C ILE A 518 -15.01 15.07 -0.33
N ALA A 519 -14.38 14.38 0.63
CA ALA A 519 -15.08 13.79 1.78
C ALA A 519 -15.86 14.83 2.64
N PRO A 520 -15.30 15.98 3.05
CA PRO A 520 -16.05 16.95 3.83
C PRO A 520 -17.14 17.66 3.00
N LEU A 521 -17.00 17.80 1.68
CA LEU A 521 -18.07 18.28 0.80
C LEU A 521 -19.24 17.30 0.75
N VAL A 522 -18.97 15.99 0.62
CA VAL A 522 -19.99 14.93 0.67
C VAL A 522 -20.71 14.94 2.01
N LEU A 523 -19.95 14.82 3.12
CA LEU A 523 -20.52 14.77 4.47
C LEU A 523 -21.30 16.05 4.81
N GLY A 524 -20.78 17.22 4.45
CA GLY A 524 -21.47 18.49 4.64
C GLY A 524 -22.75 18.59 3.81
N SER A 525 -22.72 18.11 2.57
CA SER A 525 -23.90 18.08 1.70
C SER A 525 -25.03 17.27 2.32
N GLU A 526 -24.73 16.07 2.85
CA GLU A 526 -25.72 15.23 3.52
C GLU A 526 -26.26 15.87 4.80
N LEU A 527 -25.36 16.42 5.63
CA LEU A 527 -25.73 17.04 6.90
C LEU A 527 -26.62 18.28 6.73
N MET A 528 -26.43 19.05 5.65
CA MET A 528 -27.11 20.32 5.45
C MET A 528 -28.03 20.36 4.23
N GLN A 529 -28.17 19.25 3.52
CA GLN A 529 -28.99 19.09 2.31
C GLN A 529 -28.59 20.12 1.23
N ARG A 530 -27.30 20.18 0.91
CA ARG A 530 -26.68 21.17 0.00
C ARG A 530 -26.11 20.52 -1.26
N GLU A 531 -26.95 20.34 -2.27
CA GLU A 531 -26.56 19.69 -3.54
C GLU A 531 -25.41 20.42 -4.26
N ASP A 532 -25.29 21.73 -4.10
CA ASP A 532 -24.19 22.52 -4.66
C ASP A 532 -22.81 22.13 -4.08
N TRP A 533 -22.76 21.59 -2.86
CA TRP A 533 -21.53 21.00 -2.30
C TRP A 533 -21.29 19.59 -2.83
N MET A 534 -22.34 18.79 -3.05
CA MET A 534 -22.23 17.49 -3.70
C MET A 534 -21.70 17.62 -5.13
N ASP A 535 -22.19 18.59 -5.89
CA ASP A 535 -21.71 18.87 -7.26
C ASP A 535 -20.23 19.27 -7.27
N ALA A 536 -19.79 20.05 -6.28
CA ALA A 536 -18.37 20.36 -6.11
C ALA A 536 -17.54 19.11 -5.77
N ALA A 537 -18.08 18.21 -4.94
CA ALA A 537 -17.44 16.94 -4.62
C ALA A 537 -17.28 16.05 -5.85
N ARG A 538 -18.35 15.87 -6.64
CA ARG A 538 -18.33 15.12 -7.92
C ARG A 538 -17.32 15.71 -8.88
N ARG A 539 -17.35 17.03 -9.13
CA ARG A 539 -16.39 17.71 -10.01
C ARG A 539 -14.94 17.49 -9.59
N LEU A 540 -14.67 17.55 -8.28
CA LEU A 540 -13.33 17.31 -7.73
C LEU A 540 -12.91 15.85 -7.87
N ALA A 541 -13.82 14.90 -7.64
CA ALA A 541 -13.59 13.48 -7.81
C ALA A 541 -13.35 13.09 -9.27
N ASP A 542 -14.19 13.56 -10.20
CA ASP A 542 -14.05 13.28 -11.63
C ASP A 542 -12.70 13.80 -12.17
N HIS A 543 -12.29 15.00 -11.75
CA HIS A 543 -10.94 15.50 -12.06
C HIS A 543 -9.82 14.60 -11.52
N THR A 544 -10.00 14.08 -10.29
CA THR A 544 -9.02 13.21 -9.63
C THR A 544 -8.94 11.84 -10.33
N ILE A 545 -10.07 11.31 -10.78
CA ILE A 545 -10.20 10.09 -11.59
C ILE A 545 -9.44 10.26 -12.91
N ASP A 546 -9.78 11.30 -13.68
CA ASP A 546 -9.19 11.59 -14.99
C ASP A 546 -7.67 11.77 -14.91
N ARG A 547 -7.19 12.37 -13.81
CA ARG A 547 -5.77 12.66 -13.61
C ARG A 547 -4.95 11.43 -13.22
N HIS A 548 -5.48 10.54 -12.38
CA HIS A 548 -4.66 9.57 -11.66
C HIS A 548 -4.88 8.11 -12.04
N LEU A 549 -6.08 7.69 -12.49
CA LEU A 549 -6.37 6.26 -12.73
C LEU A 549 -5.50 5.63 -13.83
N THR A 550 -5.01 6.42 -14.78
CA THR A 550 -4.11 5.92 -15.84
C THR A 550 -2.67 5.75 -15.37
N MET A 551 -2.34 6.16 -14.14
CA MET A 551 -0.99 6.19 -13.57
C MET A 551 0.05 6.98 -14.40
N VAL A 552 -0.39 7.80 -15.37
CA VAL A 552 0.46 8.79 -16.05
C VAL A 552 0.96 9.84 -15.06
N GLU A 553 0.11 10.22 -14.10
CA GLU A 553 0.48 10.98 -12.92
C GLU A 553 -0.04 10.21 -11.70
N PRO A 554 0.74 9.28 -11.11
CA PRO A 554 0.32 8.57 -9.91
C PRO A 554 0.02 9.54 -8.76
N TYR A 555 -0.78 9.12 -7.79
CA TYR A 555 -1.18 9.97 -6.67
C TYR A 555 0.02 10.49 -5.88
N TRP A 556 0.00 11.79 -5.51
CA TRP A 556 1.17 12.43 -4.90
C TRP A 556 0.83 13.71 -4.12
N GLY A 557 1.76 14.08 -3.25
CA GLY A 557 1.82 15.34 -2.51
C GLY A 557 1.18 15.30 -1.12
N GLY A 558 0.56 14.19 -0.72
CA GLY A 558 -0.17 14.10 0.55
C GLY A 558 0.76 14.24 1.76
N THR A 559 1.96 13.70 1.63
CA THR A 559 3.04 13.87 2.60
C THR A 559 3.69 15.25 2.41
N LEU A 560 3.30 16.27 3.21
CA LEU A 560 3.69 17.68 2.98
C LEU A 560 5.20 17.96 3.04
N ASP A 561 5.99 17.09 3.67
CA ASP A 561 7.45 17.14 3.73
C ASP A 561 8.14 16.33 2.62
N ALA A 562 7.36 15.65 1.76
CA ALA A 562 7.81 15.01 0.53
C ALA A 562 7.20 15.70 -0.70
N ARG A 563 7.79 15.48 -1.87
CA ARG A 563 7.31 16.05 -3.13
C ARG A 563 7.35 15.00 -4.24
N CYS A 564 6.62 13.91 -4.01
CA CYS A 564 6.65 12.73 -4.86
C CYS A 564 5.40 11.88 -4.66
N GLU A 565 5.33 10.79 -5.40
CA GLU A 565 4.36 9.71 -5.26
C GLU A 565 4.36 9.19 -3.81
N ASP A 566 3.19 9.21 -3.19
CA ASP A 566 3.01 8.88 -1.78
C ASP A 566 1.63 8.30 -1.50
N LYS A 567 1.56 7.52 -0.41
CA LYS A 567 0.31 6.88 0.01
C LYS A 567 -0.74 7.88 0.51
N GLU A 568 -0.33 9.03 1.01
CA GLU A 568 -1.24 10.02 1.60
C GLU A 568 -2.05 10.73 0.52
N GLY A 569 -1.47 10.92 -0.67
CA GLY A 569 -2.15 11.38 -1.88
C GLY A 569 -3.14 10.35 -2.36
N ALA A 570 -2.75 9.07 -2.42
CA ALA A 570 -3.67 7.99 -2.75
C ALA A 570 -4.82 7.91 -1.73
N TRP A 571 -4.53 8.12 -0.44
CA TRP A 571 -5.53 8.18 0.62
C TRP A 571 -6.50 9.36 0.44
N ALA A 572 -6.01 10.54 0.05
CA ALA A 572 -6.85 11.70 -0.23
C ALA A 572 -7.94 11.37 -1.25
N ALA A 573 -7.55 10.66 -2.33
CA ALA A 573 -8.47 10.21 -3.37
C ALA A 573 -9.39 9.09 -2.86
N LEU A 574 -8.83 8.05 -2.22
CA LEU A 574 -9.60 6.93 -1.66
C LEU A 574 -10.71 7.41 -0.71
N GLN A 575 -10.37 8.29 0.24
CA GLN A 575 -11.35 8.82 1.20
C GLN A 575 -12.51 9.54 0.49
N GLY A 576 -12.18 10.32 -0.53
CA GLY A 576 -13.17 11.04 -1.34
C GLY A 576 -14.08 10.12 -2.14
N PHE A 577 -13.48 9.17 -2.87
CA PHE A 577 -14.22 8.20 -3.68
C PHE A 577 -15.10 7.28 -2.84
N ALA A 578 -14.59 6.81 -1.71
CA ALA A 578 -15.35 6.00 -0.76
C ALA A 578 -16.55 6.77 -0.20
N ALA A 579 -16.38 8.05 0.18
CA ALA A 579 -17.48 8.89 0.65
C ALA A 579 -18.55 9.09 -0.44
N LEU A 580 -18.14 9.36 -1.68
CA LEU A 580 -19.08 9.48 -2.81
C LEU A 580 -19.81 8.18 -3.08
N TYR A 581 -19.12 7.03 -3.06
CA TYR A 581 -19.76 5.74 -3.26
C TYR A 581 -20.75 5.41 -2.14
N GLU A 582 -20.38 5.62 -0.87
CA GLU A 582 -21.28 5.42 0.28
C GLU A 582 -22.55 6.28 0.16
N SER A 583 -22.43 7.51 -0.36
CA SER A 583 -23.55 8.45 -0.52
C SER A 583 -24.43 8.18 -1.76
N THR A 584 -23.81 7.77 -2.88
CA THR A 584 -24.47 7.73 -4.20
C THR A 584 -24.72 6.32 -4.75
N GLY A 585 -23.94 5.33 -4.34
CA GLY A 585 -23.93 3.98 -4.92
C GLY A 585 -23.38 3.90 -6.36
N GLU A 586 -22.79 4.98 -6.90
CA GLU A 586 -22.29 5.00 -8.27
C GLU A 586 -21.01 4.17 -8.43
N LYS A 587 -21.06 3.14 -9.29
CA LYS A 587 -19.97 2.18 -9.49
C LYS A 587 -18.62 2.82 -9.84
N GLN A 588 -18.61 3.92 -10.60
CA GLN A 588 -17.37 4.60 -10.98
C GLN A 588 -16.53 5.03 -9.76
N TYR A 589 -17.18 5.44 -8.67
CA TYR A 589 -16.50 5.85 -7.45
C TYR A 589 -16.02 4.64 -6.64
N LEU A 590 -16.73 3.51 -6.69
CA LEU A 590 -16.22 2.26 -6.12
C LEU A 590 -14.97 1.78 -6.86
N ASP A 591 -14.99 1.78 -8.19
CA ASP A 591 -13.85 1.34 -9.01
C ASP A 591 -12.64 2.24 -8.77
N ALA A 592 -12.86 3.56 -8.69
CA ALA A 592 -11.81 4.52 -8.35
C ALA A 592 -11.29 4.36 -6.91
N ALA A 593 -12.18 4.04 -5.95
CA ALA A 593 -11.79 3.75 -4.57
C ALA A 593 -10.92 2.48 -4.50
N VAL A 594 -11.30 1.40 -5.18
CA VAL A 594 -10.51 0.16 -5.26
C VAL A 594 -9.11 0.44 -5.83
N HIS A 595 -9.03 1.19 -6.93
CA HIS A 595 -7.74 1.56 -7.51
C HIS A 595 -6.86 2.38 -6.55
N ALA A 596 -7.43 3.42 -5.93
CA ALA A 596 -6.70 4.24 -4.96
C ALA A 596 -6.28 3.43 -3.71
N ALA A 597 -7.11 2.49 -3.27
CA ALA A 597 -6.79 1.59 -2.18
C ALA A 597 -5.63 0.65 -2.53
N ASP A 598 -5.60 0.11 -3.74
CA ASP A 598 -4.48 -0.73 -4.17
C ASP A 598 -3.17 0.07 -4.23
N VAL A 599 -3.21 1.36 -4.61
CA VAL A 599 -2.03 2.23 -4.49
C VAL A 599 -1.66 2.51 -3.02
N CYS A 600 -2.62 2.68 -2.11
CA CYS A 600 -2.29 2.76 -0.67
C CYS A 600 -1.64 1.46 -0.17
N LEU A 601 -2.20 0.31 -0.56
CA LEU A 601 -1.74 -1.02 -0.15
C LEU A 601 -0.37 -1.36 -0.74
N SER A 602 0.05 -0.82 -1.88
CA SER A 602 1.42 -1.05 -2.39
C SER A 602 2.52 -0.47 -1.49
N TYR A 603 2.18 0.35 -0.48
CA TYR A 603 3.10 0.78 0.58
C TYR A 603 3.01 -0.08 1.86
N LEU A 604 2.05 -1.01 1.94
CA LEU A 604 1.85 -1.89 3.09
C LEU A 604 2.87 -3.03 3.08
N TYR A 605 3.61 -3.17 4.18
CA TYR A 605 4.45 -4.34 4.39
C TYR A 605 3.55 -5.55 4.64
N VAL A 606 3.67 -6.56 3.78
CA VAL A 606 2.93 -7.83 3.90
C VAL A 606 3.75 -8.92 4.59
N TRP A 607 4.97 -8.59 5.02
CA TRP A 607 5.93 -9.51 5.61
C TRP A 607 6.80 -8.81 6.66
N ASP A 608 7.45 -9.62 7.50
CA ASP A 608 8.36 -9.11 8.53
C ASP A 608 9.80 -9.06 8.03
N VAL A 609 10.34 -7.85 7.99
CA VAL A 609 11.74 -7.60 7.68
C VAL A 609 12.61 -8.07 8.85
N ASP A 610 13.56 -8.97 8.61
CA ASP A 610 14.53 -9.36 9.64
C ASP A 610 15.37 -8.17 10.09
N LEU A 611 15.12 -7.65 11.29
CA LEU A 611 15.80 -6.49 11.85
C LEU A 611 17.21 -6.86 12.38
N PRO A 612 18.19 -5.94 12.32
CA PRO A 612 19.47 -6.14 12.99
C PRO A 612 19.31 -6.02 14.52
N PRO A 613 20.26 -6.53 15.32
CA PRO A 613 20.25 -6.33 16.77
C PRO A 613 20.11 -4.85 17.14
N GLY A 614 19.21 -4.55 18.07
CA GLY A 614 18.91 -3.17 18.48
C GLY A 614 17.44 -2.99 18.87
N ARG A 615 17.07 -1.73 19.12
CA ARG A 615 15.80 -1.37 19.79
C ARG A 615 14.56 -2.04 19.20
N LEU A 616 14.42 -2.05 17.87
CA LEU A 616 13.24 -2.66 17.25
C LEU A 616 13.24 -4.19 17.34
N ALA A 617 14.41 -4.83 17.21
CA ALA A 617 14.55 -6.28 17.36
C ALA A 617 14.36 -6.73 18.83
N ASP A 618 14.86 -5.95 19.79
CA ASP A 618 14.71 -6.20 21.24
C ASP A 618 13.25 -6.11 21.70
N GLN A 619 12.41 -5.41 20.93
CA GLN A 619 10.96 -5.31 21.11
C GLN A 619 10.18 -6.27 20.21
N ALA A 620 10.86 -7.16 19.48
CA ALA A 620 10.27 -8.13 18.55
C ALA A 620 9.31 -7.53 17.51
N VAL A 621 9.60 -6.30 17.05
CA VAL A 621 8.73 -5.56 16.13
C VAL A 621 8.49 -6.35 14.85
N LYS A 622 7.23 -6.49 14.50
CA LYS A 622 6.72 -7.05 13.24
C LYS A 622 6.43 -5.92 12.28
N THR A 623 7.05 -5.93 11.10
CA THR A 623 6.85 -4.87 10.10
C THR A 623 5.61 -5.10 9.26
N ARG A 624 5.09 -6.33 9.18
CA ARG A 624 3.82 -6.59 8.49
C ARG A 624 2.71 -5.71 9.08
N GLY A 625 1.79 -5.23 8.25
CA GLY A 625 0.71 -4.32 8.68
C GLY A 625 1.09 -2.84 8.74
N TRP A 626 2.38 -2.50 8.77
CA TRP A 626 2.85 -1.11 8.71
C TRP A 626 2.97 -0.59 7.28
N THR A 627 2.83 0.72 7.10
CA THR A 627 2.99 1.38 5.80
C THR A 627 4.30 2.16 5.71
N ASP A 628 4.94 2.10 4.54
CA ASP A 628 6.01 3.03 4.17
C ASP A 628 5.45 4.44 3.89
N VAL A 629 6.26 5.49 3.96
CA VAL A 629 5.75 6.87 3.78
C VAL A 629 5.53 7.25 2.32
N SER A 630 6.61 7.23 1.54
CA SER A 630 6.60 7.66 0.14
C SER A 630 7.83 7.15 -0.58
N VAL A 631 7.89 7.32 -1.90
CA VAL A 631 9.11 6.97 -2.66
C VAL A 631 10.33 7.82 -2.24
N GLN A 632 10.11 8.94 -1.55
CA GLN A 632 11.16 9.79 -1.01
C GLN A 632 11.51 9.48 0.46
N ASN A 633 10.53 9.08 1.27
CA ASN A 633 10.63 8.78 2.70
C ASN A 633 10.38 7.28 2.94
N GLN A 634 11.44 6.47 2.99
CA GLN A 634 11.34 5.00 3.05
C GLN A 634 11.47 4.44 4.48
N HIS A 635 10.65 4.95 5.41
CA HIS A 635 10.49 4.45 6.78
C HIS A 635 9.04 4.08 7.08
N LEU A 636 8.82 3.23 8.08
CA LEU A 636 7.46 2.92 8.52
C LEU A 636 6.85 4.08 9.33
N ASP A 637 5.54 4.26 9.18
CA ASP A 637 4.72 5.16 9.98
C ASP A 637 3.38 4.52 10.35
N VAL A 638 2.64 5.18 11.25
CA VAL A 638 1.32 4.71 11.70
C VAL A 638 0.16 5.19 10.81
N PHE A 639 0.45 5.85 9.69
CA PHE A 639 -0.57 6.53 8.89
C PHE A 639 -1.58 5.56 8.30
N GLY A 640 -1.14 4.34 7.97
CA GLY A 640 -2.01 3.24 7.51
C GLY A 640 -3.25 3.01 8.36
N VAL A 641 -3.19 3.28 9.66
CA VAL A 641 -4.29 3.06 10.61
C VAL A 641 -5.54 3.84 10.23
N VAL A 642 -5.40 5.09 9.79
CA VAL A 642 -6.53 6.02 9.61
C VAL A 642 -7.51 5.56 8.52
N PHE A 643 -7.03 4.76 7.58
CA PHE A 643 -7.83 4.28 6.46
C PHE A 643 -8.26 2.81 6.60
N THR A 644 -7.91 2.13 7.68
CA THR A 644 -8.37 0.76 7.95
C THR A 644 -9.90 0.58 7.94
N PRO A 645 -10.74 1.53 8.40
CA PRO A 645 -12.19 1.38 8.28
C PRO A 645 -12.68 1.44 6.82
N VAL A 646 -12.03 2.24 5.97
CA VAL A 646 -12.39 2.29 4.55
C VAL A 646 -11.93 1.02 3.84
N ILE A 647 -10.76 0.48 4.18
CA ILE A 647 -10.33 -0.84 3.72
C ILE A 647 -11.37 -1.91 4.11
N TRP A 648 -11.85 -1.90 5.36
CA TRP A 648 -12.92 -2.81 5.79
C TRP A 648 -14.20 -2.65 4.94
N GLN A 649 -14.66 -1.41 4.73
CA GLN A 649 -15.84 -1.14 3.88
C GLN A 649 -15.65 -1.64 2.44
N LEU A 650 -14.44 -1.56 1.87
CA LEU A 650 -14.16 -2.16 0.56
C LEU A 650 -14.41 -3.66 0.56
N GLY A 651 -14.06 -4.37 1.65
CA GLY A 651 -14.41 -5.78 1.83
C GLY A 651 -15.93 -6.01 1.79
N ASP A 652 -16.70 -5.13 2.43
CA ASP A 652 -18.17 -5.20 2.42
C ASP A 652 -18.74 -4.90 1.02
N TRP A 653 -18.19 -3.91 0.31
CA TRP A 653 -18.68 -3.45 -0.99
C TRP A 653 -18.28 -4.36 -2.15
N THR A 654 -17.10 -4.97 -2.08
CA THR A 654 -16.56 -5.83 -3.16
C THR A 654 -16.82 -7.32 -2.89
N GLY A 655 -17.05 -7.71 -1.64
CA GLY A 655 -17.14 -9.10 -1.20
C GLY A 655 -15.77 -9.79 -1.04
N ASP A 656 -14.66 -9.07 -1.19
CA ASP A 656 -13.32 -9.63 -1.01
C ASP A 656 -12.88 -9.55 0.47
N SER A 657 -12.93 -10.70 1.15
CA SER A 657 -12.58 -10.81 2.58
C SER A 657 -11.13 -10.49 2.91
N ARG A 658 -10.23 -10.45 1.90
CA ARG A 658 -8.83 -10.08 2.12
C ARG A 658 -8.71 -8.65 2.61
N TYR A 659 -9.61 -7.75 2.20
CA TYR A 659 -9.65 -6.39 2.74
C TYR A 659 -9.94 -6.37 4.24
N HIS A 660 -10.89 -7.17 4.74
CA HIS A 660 -11.15 -7.28 6.18
C HIS A 660 -9.93 -7.77 6.95
N GLN A 661 -9.24 -8.78 6.41
CA GLN A 661 -8.00 -9.32 6.97
C GLN A 661 -6.89 -8.27 7.04
N LEU A 662 -6.71 -7.49 5.97
CA LEU A 662 -5.72 -6.41 5.92
C LEU A 662 -6.05 -5.29 6.91
N ALA A 663 -7.31 -4.88 7.00
CA ALA A 663 -7.74 -3.86 7.95
C ALA A 663 -7.43 -4.26 9.40
N GLN A 664 -7.62 -5.54 9.75
CA GLN A 664 -7.30 -6.07 11.07
C GLN A 664 -5.79 -6.02 11.35
N VAL A 665 -4.96 -6.58 10.48
CA VAL A 665 -3.51 -6.63 10.71
C VAL A 665 -2.90 -5.23 10.75
N MET A 666 -3.36 -4.31 9.92
CA MET A 666 -2.89 -2.93 9.92
C MET A 666 -3.17 -2.22 11.26
N LEU A 667 -4.39 -2.38 11.80
CA LEU A 667 -4.76 -1.75 13.07
C LEU A 667 -3.90 -2.26 14.23
N VAL A 668 -3.76 -3.58 14.36
CA VAL A 668 -3.01 -4.17 15.49
C VAL A 668 -1.50 -3.93 15.37
N SER A 669 -0.95 -3.97 14.15
CA SER A 669 0.50 -3.88 13.94
C SER A 669 1.04 -2.50 14.29
N CYS A 670 0.36 -1.44 13.87
CA CYS A 670 0.79 -0.07 14.13
C CYS A 670 0.78 0.29 15.64
N GLY A 671 0.08 -0.50 16.46
CA GLY A 671 0.01 -0.31 17.92
C GLY A 671 1.30 -0.68 18.65
N GLN A 672 2.18 -1.47 18.00
CA GLN A 672 3.49 -1.81 18.52
C GLN A 672 4.30 -0.54 18.84
N MET A 673 5.23 -0.65 19.78
CA MET A 673 6.05 0.48 20.28
C MET A 673 5.28 1.56 21.04
N THR A 674 3.97 1.41 21.26
CA THR A 674 3.23 2.25 22.22
C THR A 674 3.66 1.89 23.63
N ASP A 675 4.13 2.87 24.41
CA ASP A 675 4.30 2.71 25.84
C ASP A 675 2.91 2.52 26.47
N LEU A 676 2.62 1.31 26.94
CA LEU A 676 1.31 1.00 27.49
C LEU A 676 1.01 1.76 28.79
N ALA A 677 1.99 2.27 29.53
CA ALA A 677 1.71 3.08 30.72
C ALA A 677 1.24 4.49 30.32
N THR A 678 1.93 5.11 29.37
CA THR A 678 1.74 6.54 29.05
C THR A 678 0.93 6.81 27.78
N GLY A 679 0.86 5.85 26.86
CA GLY A 679 0.31 6.02 25.50
C GLY A 679 1.26 6.63 24.48
N VAL A 680 2.42 7.11 24.93
CA VAL A 680 3.42 7.76 24.09
C VAL A 680 4.03 6.75 23.12
N GLN A 681 4.25 7.20 21.89
CA GLN A 681 4.91 6.43 20.85
C GLN A 681 5.76 7.39 20.00
N GLY A 682 6.96 6.95 19.65
CA GLY A 682 7.79 7.64 18.64
C GLY A 682 7.37 7.27 17.22
N GLU A 683 8.12 7.73 16.23
CA GLU A 683 7.80 7.48 14.82
C GLU A 683 9.04 7.11 14.02
N GLN A 684 8.89 6.94 12.70
CA GLN A 684 9.96 6.63 11.77
C GLN A 684 10.70 5.34 12.14
N LEU A 685 10.01 4.20 12.11
CA LEU A 685 10.69 2.92 12.34
C LEU A 685 11.57 2.60 11.13
N PHE A 686 12.87 2.40 11.36
CA PHE A 686 13.85 2.19 10.29
C PHE A 686 13.98 0.69 9.95
N GLN A 687 12.97 0.17 9.25
CA GLN A 687 13.00 -1.17 8.65
C GLN A 687 13.98 -1.28 7.48
N THR A 688 14.37 -0.14 6.89
CA THR A 688 15.35 -0.06 5.80
C THR A 688 16.62 0.70 6.20
N ASN A 689 17.58 0.73 5.27
CA ASN A 689 18.78 1.56 5.32
C ASN A 689 18.45 3.02 4.89
N TYR A 690 17.42 3.61 5.50
CA TYR A 690 16.95 4.97 5.27
C TYR A 690 16.77 5.70 6.60
N GLN A 691 17.20 6.98 6.66
CA GLN A 691 16.73 7.89 7.70
C GLN A 691 16.61 9.31 7.15
N GLN A 692 15.67 10.08 7.69
CA GLN A 692 15.27 11.36 7.11
C GLN A 692 16.26 12.51 7.39
N HIS A 693 16.67 12.70 8.65
CA HIS A 693 17.30 13.95 9.12
C HIS A 693 18.71 13.80 9.70
N ASP A 694 19.34 12.62 9.65
CA ASP A 694 20.68 12.42 10.18
C ASP A 694 21.78 12.94 9.22
N ALA A 695 22.76 13.65 9.78
CA ALA A 695 23.90 14.25 9.09
C ALA A 695 24.96 13.21 8.66
N GLY A 696 24.87 11.97 9.13
CA GLY A 696 25.79 10.90 8.75
C GLY A 696 25.83 10.65 7.23
N GLU A 697 27.04 10.40 6.71
CA GLU A 697 27.31 10.05 5.32
C GLU A 697 27.40 8.53 5.08
N THR A 698 27.24 7.71 6.13
CA THR A 698 27.45 6.26 6.06
C THR A 698 26.15 5.50 6.35
N ILE A 699 25.85 4.50 5.51
CA ILE A 699 24.66 3.65 5.65
C ILE A 699 24.73 2.68 6.84
N ALA A 700 25.93 2.29 7.27
CA ALA A 700 26.10 1.32 8.34
C ALA A 700 25.36 1.76 9.63
N GLY A 701 24.56 0.86 10.19
CA GLY A 701 23.84 1.08 11.45
C GLY A 701 22.56 1.90 11.37
N MET A 702 22.08 2.29 10.17
CA MET A 702 20.84 3.05 10.04
C MET A 702 19.57 2.27 10.39
N ARG A 703 19.57 0.96 10.09
CA ARG A 703 18.41 0.06 10.23
C ARG A 703 18.25 -0.45 11.67
N GLY A 704 17.02 -0.68 12.11
CA GLY A 704 16.68 -1.24 13.43
C GLY A 704 16.46 -0.21 14.55
N GLY A 705 16.49 1.10 14.23
CA GLY A 705 16.18 2.19 15.15
C GLY A 705 14.82 2.86 14.86
N TYR A 706 14.49 3.90 15.62
CA TYR A 706 13.36 4.78 15.35
C TYR A 706 13.54 6.17 16.01
N SER A 707 12.71 7.14 15.62
CA SER A 707 12.68 8.49 16.18
C SER A 707 11.76 8.57 17.40
N GLU A 708 12.29 8.23 18.58
CA GLU A 708 11.53 8.25 19.83
C GLU A 708 11.05 9.64 20.26
N ALA A 709 11.85 10.68 20.01
CA ALA A 709 11.51 12.06 20.37
C ALA A 709 10.40 12.65 19.50
N TRP A 710 10.09 12.02 18.36
CA TRP A 710 9.03 12.44 17.46
C TRP A 710 7.68 11.92 17.96
N ASN A 711 7.21 12.50 19.07
CA ASN A 711 5.92 12.23 19.67
C ASN A 711 4.91 13.30 19.25
N ILE A 712 4.30 13.16 18.07
CA ILE A 712 3.27 14.09 17.58
C ILE A 712 1.89 13.42 17.65
N TYR A 713 0.86 14.20 17.98
CA TYR A 713 -0.44 13.68 18.36
C TYR A 713 -1.16 12.86 17.29
N TRP A 714 -0.88 13.05 16.00
CA TRP A 714 -1.51 12.26 14.94
C TRP A 714 -1.30 10.75 15.11
N ILE A 715 -0.17 10.36 15.72
CA ILE A 715 0.17 8.97 16.03
C ILE A 715 -0.90 8.34 16.92
N THR A 716 -1.47 9.12 17.83
CA THR A 716 -2.58 8.72 18.70
C THR A 716 -3.93 8.96 18.01
N ALA A 717 -4.10 10.13 17.39
CA ALA A 717 -5.36 10.54 16.79
C ALA A 717 -5.84 9.60 15.67
N HIS A 718 -4.94 9.00 14.89
CA HIS A 718 -5.32 8.06 13.82
C HIS A 718 -5.92 6.76 14.37
N PHE A 719 -5.42 6.24 15.49
CA PHE A 719 -6.07 5.11 16.20
C PHE A 719 -7.46 5.48 16.68
N LEU A 720 -7.60 6.64 17.32
CA LEU A 720 -8.90 7.11 17.81
C LEU A 720 -9.91 7.28 16.67
N THR A 721 -9.44 7.81 15.52
CA THR A 721 -10.27 7.95 14.32
C THR A 721 -10.71 6.59 13.79
N ALA A 722 -9.79 5.63 13.68
CA ALA A 722 -10.11 4.30 13.17
C ALA A 722 -11.10 3.57 14.08
N ALA A 723 -10.87 3.58 15.39
CA ALA A 723 -11.76 2.95 16.37
C ALA A 723 -13.16 3.57 16.39
N ALA A 724 -13.26 4.90 16.29
CA ALA A 724 -14.55 5.59 16.19
C ALA A 724 -15.32 5.20 14.92
N GLU A 725 -14.65 5.13 13.77
CA GLU A 725 -15.28 4.73 12.53
C GLU A 725 -15.63 3.23 12.50
N PHE A 726 -14.81 2.33 13.04
CA PHE A 726 -15.20 0.93 13.20
C PHE A 726 -16.44 0.77 14.09
N GLN A 727 -16.51 1.50 15.20
CA GLN A 727 -17.69 1.49 16.07
C GLN A 727 -18.94 2.01 15.34
N ARG A 728 -18.80 3.08 14.53
CA ARG A 728 -19.88 3.57 13.66
C ARG A 728 -20.37 2.51 12.67
N LEU A 729 -19.45 1.73 12.12
CA LEU A 729 -19.75 0.63 11.19
C LEU A 729 -20.33 -0.61 11.90
N GLY A 730 -20.43 -0.60 13.23
CA GLY A 730 -20.87 -1.77 14.01
C GLY A 730 -19.83 -2.89 14.06
N VAL A 731 -18.56 -2.59 13.75
CA VAL A 731 -17.45 -3.55 13.78
C VAL A 731 -16.82 -3.53 15.16
N ASP A 732 -16.80 -4.69 15.81
CA ASP A 732 -16.11 -4.85 17.09
C ASP A 732 -14.60 -5.00 16.89
N TRP A 733 -13.93 -3.86 16.72
CA TRP A 733 -12.48 -3.80 16.57
C TRP A 733 -11.73 -4.31 17.81
N ARG A 734 -12.37 -4.40 18.98
CA ARG A 734 -11.75 -4.96 20.20
C ARG A 734 -11.54 -6.47 20.09
N SER A 735 -12.35 -7.13 19.26
CA SER A 735 -12.24 -8.56 18.95
C SER A 735 -11.17 -8.87 17.90
N PHE A 736 -10.55 -7.85 17.28
CA PHE A 736 -9.54 -8.08 16.27
C PHE A 736 -8.39 -8.89 16.89
N PRO A 737 -7.95 -9.93 16.16
CA PRO A 737 -7.23 -11.03 16.77
C PRO A 737 -5.97 -10.57 17.49
N VAL A 738 -5.94 -10.86 18.79
CA VAL A 738 -4.75 -10.99 19.62
C VAL A 738 -4.36 -12.46 19.57
N CYS A 739 -3.08 -12.79 19.68
CA CYS A 739 -2.69 -14.15 20.01
C CYS A 739 -3.47 -14.57 21.28
N THR A 740 -4.44 -15.47 21.14
CA THR A 740 -4.84 -16.32 22.25
C THR A 740 -3.78 -17.40 22.30
N ASP A 741 -3.05 -17.48 23.41
CA ASP A 741 -2.15 -18.58 23.70
C ASP A 741 -2.96 -19.89 23.72
N ASP A 742 -3.01 -20.60 22.58
CA ASP A 742 -3.38 -22.01 22.49
C ASP A 742 -2.12 -22.86 22.27
#